data_AF-A0A949ZU59-F1
#
_entry.id   AF-A0A949ZU59-F1
#
_cell.length_a   1.000
_cell.length_b   1.000
_cell.length_c   1.000
_cell.angle_alpha   90.00
_cell.angle_beta   90.00
_cell.angle_gamma   90.00
#
_symmetry.space_group_name_H-M   'P 1'
#
loop_
_entity.id
_entity.type
_entity.pdbx_description
1 polymer ?
#
loop_
_entity_poly.entity_id
_entity_poly.type
_entity_poly.pdbx_seq_one_letter_code
_entity_poly.pdbx_strand_id
1 'polypeptide(L)'
;MTPRSASADRSIRLESEVAAPNYQPIPVVLQSGRGEWLFDVDGRRYLDLMSAYSAVSHGHAHPRLVKALTDQAAQVAVTSRAYYSTVLGAFMEHLTGLCELSSGKGKALPSSGGAEAVETAIKAARRWGYRVKGIASDRAEIAVARGNFHGRTTTIVGFSTEESYRADFGPFSAGFRHFDFGDIESLKAAINEDTCAVLLEPIQGEAGIVVPPDGFLREVRALCDERRVLMILDEIQSGLGRTGRWFAYQHEGIRPDALILGKALGGGLLPVSCVVGIPEMMDVFEPGSHGSTFGGNPLAAAVGLESLRVIEDEGLVARSAALGAHMLARLQSIASPLIRQVRGRGLWVGVELEPSVSARDVVERLAECGVLTKDTHGTVIRFAPPLTISRDALDWGIDVFADTLRQFETAAAPQAARAPRLAAASASPAKAEQNHAARLMMSAPEHFEVSYRINPWMDPVQWKSSAEQLRRQADRGWNSLKETYQRLGADVQIQSSQAGLPDLVFTANAAVVLDRTVLLARFRHPERRMELTHNRAFFEALQAKGWIDSIVETPEDLHFEGAGDAIWDANRKLMWTGWGQRSSRSMPQVIARMFSVPTVSLELIDPRFYHLDTCLCVLSGGEIVYYPAAFSPESRQVIRDLVADELLIEASAHDAEHLAVNSVCLGDQVVMCHASEELRAQLSKRGYAVHVVPLESFNRSGGSAYCLTLRLDLSSRPEASDPRPLARRGRPQLLKAA
;
A
#
# COMPACT_ATOMS: atom_id res chain seq x y z
N MET A 1 -2.69 -8.02 -17.30
CA MET A 1 -1.29 -8.41 -17.54
C MET A 1 -1.09 -9.24 -18.79
N THR A 2 -0.30 -8.69 -19.72
CA THR A 2 0.40 -9.48 -20.73
C THR A 2 1.35 -10.45 -20.02
N PRO A 3 1.43 -11.74 -20.39
CA PRO A 3 2.34 -12.67 -19.73
C PRO A 3 3.80 -12.17 -19.87
N ARG A 4 4.53 -12.17 -18.75
CA ARG A 4 5.98 -11.87 -18.72
C ARG A 4 6.75 -12.98 -19.43
N SER A 5 7.89 -12.65 -20.04
CA SER A 5 8.75 -13.67 -20.63
C SER A 5 9.46 -14.49 -19.55
N ALA A 6 9.93 -15.67 -19.94
CA ALA A 6 10.78 -16.50 -19.08
C ALA A 6 12.08 -15.78 -18.64
N SER A 7 12.58 -14.84 -19.46
CA SER A 7 13.76 -14.03 -19.14
C SER A 7 13.46 -13.01 -18.03
N ALA A 8 12.33 -12.30 -18.15
CA ALA A 8 11.86 -11.37 -17.13
C ALA A 8 11.58 -12.09 -15.81
N ASP A 9 10.84 -13.21 -15.84
CA ASP A 9 10.52 -13.98 -14.63
C ASP A 9 11.78 -14.56 -13.97
N ARG A 10 12.78 -15.00 -14.75
CA ARG A 10 14.06 -15.46 -14.21
C ARG A 10 14.81 -14.33 -13.49
N SER A 11 14.83 -13.13 -14.06
CA SER A 11 15.52 -11.97 -13.48
C SER A 11 14.87 -11.54 -12.17
N ILE A 12 13.53 -11.47 -12.12
CA ILE A 12 12.78 -11.13 -10.91
C ILE A 12 12.98 -12.17 -9.81
N ARG A 13 12.92 -13.47 -10.15
CA ARG A 13 13.18 -14.55 -9.17
C ARG A 13 14.57 -14.46 -8.59
N LEU A 14 15.60 -14.32 -9.44
CA LEU A 14 16.97 -14.23 -8.98
C LEU A 14 17.17 -13.05 -8.03
N GLU A 15 16.63 -11.87 -8.37
CA GLU A 15 16.69 -10.70 -7.49
C GLU A 15 15.97 -10.96 -6.16
N SER A 16 14.77 -11.53 -6.20
CA SER A 16 13.95 -11.79 -5.01
C SER A 16 14.54 -12.86 -4.08
N GLU A 17 15.31 -13.82 -4.61
CA GLU A 17 15.99 -14.86 -3.83
C GLU A 17 17.19 -14.34 -3.05
N VAL A 18 17.87 -13.29 -3.55
CA VAL A 18 19.18 -12.85 -3.01
C VAL A 18 19.17 -11.43 -2.44
N ALA A 19 18.26 -10.57 -2.88
CA ALA A 19 18.16 -9.18 -2.43
C ALA A 19 17.23 -9.08 -1.22
N ALA A 20 17.52 -8.12 -0.33
CA ALA A 20 16.58 -7.79 0.75
C ALA A 20 15.27 -7.23 0.16
N PRO A 21 14.09 -7.60 0.70
CA PRO A 21 12.79 -7.22 0.14
C PRO A 21 12.36 -5.81 0.56
N ASN A 22 13.26 -4.82 0.49
CA ASN A 22 13.00 -3.45 0.94
C ASN A 22 12.40 -2.53 -0.14
N TYR A 23 12.07 -3.06 -1.32
CA TYR A 23 11.38 -2.36 -2.41
C TYR A 23 10.22 -3.20 -2.94
N GLN A 24 9.22 -2.53 -3.52
CA GLN A 24 8.15 -3.15 -4.30
C GLN A 24 8.17 -2.64 -5.76
N PRO A 25 9.06 -3.17 -6.61
CA PRO A 25 9.19 -2.73 -8.00
C PRO A 25 7.90 -2.94 -8.80
N ILE A 26 7.70 -2.12 -9.84
CA ILE A 26 6.79 -2.47 -10.93
C ILE A 26 7.44 -3.65 -11.68
N PRO A 27 6.72 -4.71 -12.04
CA PRO A 27 7.32 -5.94 -12.57
C PRO A 27 7.77 -5.82 -14.05
N VAL A 28 8.62 -4.82 -14.33
CA VAL A 28 9.23 -4.53 -15.63
C VAL A 28 10.75 -4.64 -15.46
N VAL A 29 11.38 -5.55 -16.21
CA VAL A 29 12.83 -5.82 -16.11
C VAL A 29 13.56 -5.04 -17.19
N LEU A 30 14.09 -3.87 -16.82
CA LEU A 30 14.76 -2.95 -17.72
C LEU A 30 16.18 -3.43 -18.08
N GLN A 31 16.54 -3.35 -19.36
CA GLN A 31 17.86 -3.73 -19.88
C GLN A 31 18.64 -2.53 -20.42
N SER A 32 17.98 -1.55 -21.04
CA SER A 32 18.65 -0.38 -21.60
C SER A 32 17.75 0.86 -21.59
N GLY A 33 18.36 2.03 -21.77
CA GLY A 33 17.64 3.31 -21.85
C GLY A 33 18.37 4.30 -22.75
N ARG A 34 17.61 5.19 -23.40
CA ARG A 34 18.13 6.29 -24.21
C ARG A 34 17.16 7.46 -24.21
N GLY A 35 17.62 8.63 -23.76
CA GLY A 35 16.79 9.82 -23.66
C GLY A 35 15.59 9.60 -22.72
N GLU A 36 14.39 9.84 -23.20
CA GLU A 36 13.13 9.62 -22.46
C GLU A 36 12.63 8.15 -22.47
N TRP A 37 13.31 7.25 -23.17
CA TRP A 37 12.84 5.87 -23.39
C TRP A 37 13.66 4.83 -22.63
N LEU A 38 12.98 3.81 -22.14
CA LEU A 38 13.50 2.61 -21.50
C LEU A 38 13.08 1.37 -22.28
N PHE A 39 13.89 0.32 -22.24
CA PHE A 39 13.65 -0.94 -22.95
C PHE A 39 13.83 -2.12 -21.99
N ASP A 40 12.87 -3.02 -21.94
CA ASP A 40 12.96 -4.24 -21.15
C ASP A 40 13.75 -5.35 -21.88
N VAL A 41 13.95 -6.47 -21.17
CA VAL A 41 14.65 -7.67 -21.68
C VAL A 41 13.96 -8.34 -22.87
N ASP A 42 12.70 -7.99 -23.16
CA ASP A 42 11.94 -8.48 -24.31
C ASP A 42 11.96 -7.48 -25.48
N GLY A 43 12.69 -6.36 -25.32
CA GLY A 43 12.79 -5.29 -26.31
C GLY A 43 11.58 -4.36 -26.35
N ARG A 44 10.64 -4.49 -25.41
CA ARG A 44 9.49 -3.58 -25.32
C ARG A 44 9.95 -2.23 -24.82
N ARG A 45 9.46 -1.18 -25.49
CA ARG A 45 9.80 0.21 -25.21
C ARG A 45 8.79 0.85 -24.25
N TYR A 46 9.29 1.63 -23.30
CA TYR A 46 8.51 2.36 -22.31
C TYR A 46 8.94 3.84 -22.23
N LEU A 47 7.99 4.76 -22.17
CA LEU A 47 8.26 6.16 -21.86
C LEU A 47 8.50 6.32 -20.36
N ASP A 48 9.61 6.92 -19.98
CA ASP A 48 9.94 7.20 -18.58
C ASP A 48 9.40 8.57 -18.15
N LEU A 49 8.34 8.55 -17.35
CA LEU A 49 7.78 9.73 -16.68
C LEU A 49 8.17 9.79 -15.19
N MET A 50 9.20 9.06 -14.74
CA MET A 50 9.71 9.10 -13.37
C MET A 50 11.16 9.57 -13.25
N SER A 51 11.99 9.31 -14.27
CA SER A 51 13.43 9.63 -14.33
C SER A 51 14.20 9.26 -13.07
N ALA A 52 13.91 8.08 -12.50
CA ALA A 52 14.43 7.61 -11.23
C ALA A 52 14.35 8.69 -10.12
N TYR A 53 13.13 9.19 -9.89
CA TYR A 53 12.85 10.21 -8.88
C TYR A 53 13.59 11.53 -9.13
N SER A 54 13.70 11.96 -10.39
CA SER A 54 14.46 13.13 -10.89
C SER A 54 15.98 12.96 -11.00
N ALA A 55 16.54 11.79 -10.73
CA ALA A 55 17.99 11.55 -10.89
C ALA A 55 18.47 11.53 -12.34
N VAL A 56 17.60 11.15 -13.29
CA VAL A 56 17.90 11.07 -14.73
C VAL A 56 17.31 12.28 -15.46
N SER A 57 17.55 13.48 -14.94
CA SER A 57 16.99 14.72 -15.52
C SER A 57 17.51 15.00 -16.93
N HIS A 58 18.69 14.50 -17.30
CA HIS A 58 19.32 14.65 -18.61
C HIS A 58 18.79 13.65 -19.64
N GLY A 59 18.04 12.63 -19.20
CA GLY A 59 17.67 11.48 -20.02
C GLY A 59 18.70 10.35 -19.93
N HIS A 60 18.25 9.14 -20.22
CA HIS A 60 19.04 7.91 -20.10
C HIS A 60 20.21 7.90 -21.06
N ALA A 61 21.38 7.44 -20.56
CA ALA A 61 22.60 7.27 -21.34
C ALA A 61 23.01 8.52 -22.17
N HIS A 62 22.92 9.70 -21.57
CA HIS A 62 23.25 10.95 -22.25
C HIS A 62 24.69 10.93 -22.80
N PRO A 63 24.93 11.11 -24.12
CA PRO A 63 26.23 10.87 -24.73
C PRO A 63 27.38 11.68 -24.12
N ARG A 64 27.13 12.94 -23.78
CA ARG A 64 28.14 13.81 -23.13
C ARG A 64 28.53 13.30 -21.74
N LEU A 65 27.55 12.82 -20.97
CA LEU A 65 27.79 12.32 -19.61
C LEU A 65 28.50 10.97 -19.63
N VAL A 66 28.10 10.07 -20.52
CA VAL A 66 28.78 8.78 -20.73
C VAL A 66 30.23 9.02 -21.15
N LYS A 67 30.47 9.97 -22.07
CA LYS A 67 31.83 10.34 -22.48
C LYS A 67 32.65 10.90 -21.33
N ALA A 68 32.11 11.83 -20.54
CA ALA A 68 32.81 12.39 -19.37
C ALA A 68 33.17 11.30 -18.35
N LEU A 69 32.25 10.35 -18.12
CA LEU A 69 32.49 9.19 -17.26
C LEU A 69 33.62 8.32 -17.81
N THR A 70 33.58 7.92 -19.08
CA THR A 70 34.59 7.03 -19.67
C THR A 70 35.96 7.69 -19.75
N ASP A 71 36.01 8.95 -20.16
CA ASP A 71 37.27 9.69 -20.32
C ASP A 71 37.98 9.90 -18.98
N GLN A 72 37.23 10.25 -17.94
CA GLN A 72 37.80 10.43 -16.61
C GLN A 72 38.18 9.08 -15.97
N ALA A 73 37.38 8.03 -16.15
CA ALA A 73 37.70 6.69 -15.65
C ALA A 73 38.98 6.11 -16.26
N ALA A 74 39.26 6.43 -17.53
CA ALA A 74 40.50 6.05 -18.21
C ALA A 74 41.76 6.77 -17.67
N GLN A 75 41.58 7.87 -16.93
CA GLN A 75 42.67 8.62 -16.31
C GLN A 75 42.83 8.28 -14.83
N VAL A 76 41.82 8.64 -14.03
CA VAL A 76 41.80 8.37 -12.59
C VAL A 76 40.37 8.49 -12.07
N ALA A 77 39.92 7.46 -11.34
CA ALA A 77 38.59 7.43 -10.77
C ALA A 77 38.53 7.99 -9.35
N VAL A 78 39.42 7.53 -8.46
CA VAL A 78 39.41 7.85 -7.02
C VAL A 78 40.84 8.06 -6.51
N THR A 79 41.08 9.14 -5.76
CA THR A 79 42.40 9.50 -5.20
C THR A 79 42.38 9.72 -3.69
N SER A 80 41.23 9.53 -3.01
CA SER A 80 40.93 10.08 -1.66
C SER A 80 40.99 11.61 -1.59
N ARG A 81 40.44 12.18 -0.51
CA ARG A 81 40.55 13.62 -0.19
C ARG A 81 41.92 14.01 0.40
N ALA A 82 42.86 13.08 0.57
CA ALA A 82 44.22 13.37 1.00
C ALA A 82 45.06 14.06 -0.08
N TYR A 83 44.66 13.92 -1.36
CA TYR A 83 45.33 14.55 -2.50
C TYR A 83 44.35 15.42 -3.28
N TYR A 84 44.87 16.44 -3.95
CA TYR A 84 44.09 17.24 -4.88
C TYR A 84 43.83 16.49 -6.18
N SER A 85 42.69 16.80 -6.80
CA SER A 85 42.40 16.44 -8.19
C SER A 85 42.18 17.70 -9.02
N THR A 86 42.46 17.62 -10.31
CA THR A 86 42.36 18.75 -11.23
C THR A 86 40.91 19.18 -11.50
N VAL A 87 39.94 18.28 -11.32
CA VAL A 87 38.55 18.50 -11.71
C VAL A 87 37.64 18.92 -10.55
N LEU A 88 37.97 18.55 -9.31
CA LEU A 88 37.10 18.85 -8.17
C LEU A 88 36.93 20.35 -7.94
N GLY A 89 38.00 21.13 -8.06
CA GLY A 89 37.93 22.60 -7.90
C GLY A 89 36.96 23.24 -8.89
N ALA A 90 37.11 22.92 -10.18
CA ALA A 90 36.25 23.44 -11.24
C ALA A 90 34.78 23.03 -11.07
N PHE A 91 34.52 21.79 -10.65
CA PHE A 91 33.17 21.33 -10.34
C PHE A 91 32.54 22.13 -9.20
N MET A 92 33.26 22.30 -8.09
CA MET A 92 32.76 23.03 -6.93
C MET A 92 32.55 24.51 -7.22
N GLU A 93 33.47 25.15 -7.96
CA GLU A 93 33.36 26.56 -8.37
C GLU A 93 32.13 26.78 -9.24
N HIS A 94 31.91 25.93 -10.24
CA HIS A 94 30.76 26.04 -11.12
C HIS A 94 29.45 25.85 -10.35
N LEU A 95 29.39 24.83 -9.48
CA LEU A 95 28.23 24.54 -8.66
C LEU A 95 27.90 25.69 -7.68
N THR A 96 28.89 26.23 -6.96
CA THR A 96 28.66 27.32 -6.01
C THR A 96 28.27 28.62 -6.71
N GLY A 97 28.79 28.86 -7.91
CA GLY A 97 28.38 29.95 -8.78
C GLY A 97 26.91 29.90 -9.13
N LEU A 98 26.42 28.74 -9.58
CA LEU A 98 25.00 28.52 -9.91
C LEU A 98 24.06 28.68 -8.70
N CYS A 99 24.48 28.21 -7.52
CA CYS A 99 23.64 28.28 -6.31
C CYS A 99 23.37 29.71 -5.85
N GLU A 100 24.25 30.66 -6.17
CA GLU A 100 24.13 32.09 -5.83
C GLU A 100 23.82 32.39 -4.34
N LEU A 101 24.35 31.62 -3.37
CA LEU A 101 23.99 31.82 -1.96
C LEU A 101 24.69 33.03 -1.30
N SER A 102 25.92 33.35 -1.73
CA SER A 102 26.76 34.35 -1.06
C SER A 102 27.55 35.23 -2.04
N SER A 103 26.89 35.69 -3.10
CA SER A 103 27.50 36.54 -4.14
C SER A 103 28.82 35.95 -4.70
N GLY A 104 28.80 34.67 -5.04
CA GLY A 104 29.95 33.94 -5.59
C GLY A 104 30.97 33.43 -4.57
N LYS A 105 30.73 33.60 -3.26
CA LYS A 105 31.62 33.10 -2.19
C LYS A 105 31.12 31.81 -1.55
N GLY A 106 30.27 31.05 -2.24
CA GLY A 106 29.69 29.81 -1.70
C GLY A 106 30.78 28.77 -1.45
N LYS A 107 30.60 27.93 -0.44
CA LYS A 107 31.47 26.78 -0.17
C LYS A 107 30.68 25.49 -0.30
N ALA A 108 31.32 24.47 -0.83
CA ALA A 108 30.69 23.20 -1.15
C ALA A 108 31.45 22.04 -0.49
N LEU A 109 30.70 21.09 0.08
CA LEU A 109 31.25 19.84 0.62
C LEU A 109 30.59 18.66 -0.10
N PRO A 110 31.33 17.92 -0.95
CA PRO A 110 30.77 16.80 -1.72
C PRO A 110 30.70 15.52 -0.90
N SER A 111 29.66 14.73 -1.17
CA SER A 111 29.39 13.40 -0.62
C SER A 111 28.93 12.46 -1.74
N SER A 112 28.54 11.22 -1.41
CA SER A 112 28.12 10.22 -2.40
C SER A 112 26.59 10.11 -2.46
N GLY A 113 25.94 10.06 -1.30
CA GLY A 113 24.49 9.91 -1.20
C GLY A 113 23.78 11.18 -0.71
N GLY A 114 22.52 11.37 -1.08
CA GLY A 114 21.69 12.48 -0.59
C GLY A 114 21.61 12.50 0.95
N ALA A 115 21.39 11.34 1.58
CA ALA A 115 21.37 11.21 3.02
C ALA A 115 22.71 11.62 3.69
N GLU A 116 23.85 11.33 3.06
CA GLU A 116 25.17 11.80 3.57
C GLU A 116 25.30 13.33 3.50
N ALA A 117 24.74 13.96 2.47
CA ALA A 117 24.71 15.41 2.37
C ALA A 117 23.79 16.02 3.44
N VAL A 118 22.65 15.39 3.74
CA VAL A 118 21.78 15.80 4.86
C VAL A 118 22.50 15.67 6.20
N GLU A 119 23.17 14.55 6.49
CA GLU A 119 23.98 14.39 7.70
C GLU A 119 25.09 15.44 7.79
N THR A 120 25.69 15.81 6.66
CA THR A 120 26.67 16.90 6.58
C THR A 120 26.04 18.24 6.97
N ALA A 121 24.86 18.55 6.44
CA ALA A 121 24.15 19.80 6.75
C ALA A 121 23.74 19.87 8.23
N ILE A 122 23.26 18.76 8.81
CA ILE A 122 22.94 18.64 10.24
C ILE A 122 24.18 18.91 11.10
N LYS A 123 25.32 18.30 10.75
CA LYS A 123 26.59 18.52 11.47
C LYS A 123 27.07 19.97 11.35
N ALA A 124 26.96 20.57 10.17
CA ALA A 124 27.32 21.96 9.94
C ALA A 124 26.44 22.91 10.76
N ALA A 125 25.12 22.72 10.72
CA ALA A 125 24.14 23.50 11.47
C ALA A 125 24.38 23.46 12.98
N ARG A 126 24.57 22.27 13.54
CA ARG A 126 24.85 22.11 14.98
C ARG A 126 26.16 22.78 15.37
N ARG A 127 27.22 22.58 14.59
CA ARG A 127 28.53 23.17 14.88
C ARG A 127 28.52 24.69 14.77
N TRP A 128 27.79 25.24 13.79
CA TRP A 128 27.51 26.67 13.71
C TRP A 128 26.71 27.16 14.92
N GLY A 129 25.68 26.39 15.33
CA GLY A 129 24.88 26.66 16.53
C GLY A 129 25.75 26.82 17.78
N TYR A 130 26.67 25.88 18.01
CA TYR A 130 27.57 25.92 19.17
C TYR A 130 28.63 27.02 19.07
N ARG A 131 29.30 27.15 17.91
CA ARG A 131 30.53 27.96 17.79
C ARG A 131 30.27 29.41 17.37
N VAL A 132 29.18 29.66 16.66
CA VAL A 132 28.87 30.96 16.06
C VAL A 132 27.63 31.58 16.67
N LYS A 133 26.54 30.82 16.80
CA LYS A 133 25.32 31.32 17.46
C LYS A 133 25.46 31.36 18.99
N GLY A 134 26.27 30.47 19.58
CA GLY A 134 26.54 30.42 21.02
C GLY A 134 25.54 29.59 21.81
N ILE A 135 24.87 28.62 21.17
CA ILE A 135 24.03 27.63 21.85
C ILE A 135 24.92 26.76 22.74
N ALA A 136 24.45 26.41 23.95
CA ALA A 136 25.22 25.59 24.86
C ALA A 136 25.44 24.17 24.31
N SER A 137 26.51 23.51 24.77
CA SER A 137 26.87 22.15 24.31
C SER A 137 25.69 21.19 24.41
N ASP A 138 25.52 20.36 23.38
CA ASP A 138 24.49 19.31 23.27
C ASP A 138 23.03 19.80 23.35
N ARG A 139 22.80 21.12 23.24
CA ARG A 139 21.45 21.70 23.19
C ARG A 139 20.97 22.08 21.80
N ALA A 140 21.80 22.03 20.75
CA ALA A 140 21.40 22.54 19.44
C ALA A 140 20.26 21.72 18.81
N GLU A 141 19.15 22.41 18.53
CA GLU A 141 17.95 21.85 17.91
C GLU A 141 17.85 22.27 16.44
N ILE A 142 17.22 21.43 15.62
CA ILE A 142 16.87 21.75 14.22
C ILE A 142 15.35 21.60 14.05
N ALA A 143 14.70 22.64 13.54
CA ALA A 143 13.29 22.58 13.17
C ALA A 143 13.13 21.85 11.83
N VAL A 144 12.27 20.84 11.77
CA VAL A 144 12.01 20.01 10.58
C VAL A 144 10.52 19.92 10.29
N ALA A 145 10.15 19.91 9.01
CA ALA A 145 8.75 19.84 8.59
C ALA A 145 8.18 18.42 8.80
N ARG A 146 6.92 18.29 9.21
CA ARG A 146 6.19 17.01 9.14
C ARG A 146 6.02 16.56 7.69
N GLY A 147 6.06 15.26 7.44
CA GLY A 147 6.01 14.68 6.09
C GLY A 147 7.32 14.76 5.30
N ASN A 148 8.43 15.15 5.94
CA ASN A 148 9.73 15.28 5.28
C ASN A 148 10.26 13.92 4.77
N PHE A 149 11.04 13.97 3.70
CA PHE A 149 11.91 12.88 3.29
C PHE A 149 13.32 13.38 2.98
N HIS A 150 14.21 13.28 3.98
CA HIS A 150 15.61 13.70 3.83
C HIS A 150 16.58 12.50 3.65
N GLY A 151 16.08 11.27 3.58
CA GLY A 151 16.90 10.05 3.46
C GLY A 151 16.56 8.95 4.47
N ARG A 152 17.47 7.99 4.63
CA ARG A 152 17.22 6.74 5.37
C ARG A 152 18.29 6.40 6.43
N THR A 153 19.16 7.33 6.82
CA THR A 153 20.07 7.11 7.96
C THR A 153 19.32 7.18 9.28
N THR A 154 19.86 6.60 10.36
CA THR A 154 19.19 6.52 11.67
C THR A 154 18.81 7.89 12.24
N THR A 155 19.65 8.92 12.09
CA THR A 155 19.29 10.30 12.49
C THR A 155 18.12 10.82 11.66
N ILE A 156 18.17 10.61 10.35
CA ILE A 156 17.18 11.16 9.41
C ILE A 156 15.81 10.51 9.60
N VAL A 157 15.75 9.18 9.61
CA VAL A 157 14.48 8.50 9.92
C VAL A 157 14.04 8.80 11.34
N GLY A 158 14.98 9.04 12.26
CA GLY A 158 14.72 9.43 13.63
C GLY A 158 14.00 10.75 13.82
N PHE A 159 13.97 11.65 12.83
CA PHE A 159 13.12 12.84 12.82
C PHE A 159 12.00 12.80 11.76
N SER A 160 11.83 11.71 11.02
CA SER A 160 10.65 11.50 10.17
C SER A 160 9.38 11.47 11.03
N THR A 161 8.26 11.90 10.47
CA THR A 161 6.92 11.67 11.04
C THR A 161 6.17 10.51 10.39
N GLU A 162 6.73 9.92 9.33
CA GLU A 162 6.21 8.71 8.72
C GLU A 162 6.61 7.51 9.57
N GLU A 163 5.64 6.86 10.21
CA GLU A 163 5.90 5.75 11.14
C GLU A 163 6.64 4.60 10.45
N SER A 164 6.27 4.28 9.21
CA SER A 164 6.94 3.23 8.41
C SER A 164 8.43 3.51 8.14
N TYR A 165 8.89 4.75 8.26
CA TYR A 165 10.31 5.07 8.09
C TYR A 165 11.08 4.85 9.40
N ARG A 166 10.37 4.88 10.54
CA ARG A 166 10.93 4.80 11.90
C ARG A 166 10.87 3.40 12.49
N ALA A 167 9.81 2.66 12.21
CA ALA A 167 9.50 1.39 12.88
C ALA A 167 10.76 0.50 13.03
N ASP A 168 11.01 0.06 14.26
CA ASP A 168 12.10 -0.86 14.64
C ASP A 168 13.54 -0.39 14.39
N PHE A 169 13.80 0.90 14.17
CA PHE A 169 15.16 1.46 14.01
C PHE A 169 15.71 2.27 15.20
N GLY A 170 14.95 2.33 16.32
CA GLY A 170 15.35 3.11 17.50
C GLY A 170 16.52 2.51 18.29
N PRO A 171 17.12 3.27 19.24
CA PRO A 171 16.76 4.64 19.63
C PRO A 171 17.31 5.71 18.67
N PHE A 172 16.63 6.85 18.59
CA PHE A 172 16.94 7.93 17.66
C PHE A 172 17.70 9.10 18.29
N SER A 173 18.49 9.79 17.46
CA SER A 173 19.16 11.05 17.80
C SER A 173 18.14 12.13 18.19
N ALA A 174 18.32 12.73 19.37
CA ALA A 174 17.53 13.88 19.82
C ALA A 174 17.93 15.19 19.09
N GLY A 175 17.29 16.30 19.46
CA GLY A 175 17.61 17.65 18.97
C GLY A 175 16.89 18.03 17.68
N PHE A 176 15.64 17.59 17.51
CA PHE A 176 14.77 17.94 16.39
C PHE A 176 13.40 18.36 16.90
N ARG A 177 12.85 19.44 16.34
CA ARG A 177 11.48 19.92 16.64
C ARG A 177 10.65 19.96 15.37
N HIS A 178 9.44 19.41 15.42
CA HIS A 178 8.56 19.34 14.26
C HIS A 178 7.68 20.59 14.13
N PHE A 179 7.42 20.98 12.89
CA PHE A 179 6.40 21.96 12.51
C PHE A 179 5.62 21.46 11.28
N ASP A 180 4.43 21.99 11.04
CA ASP A 180 3.58 21.55 9.94
C ASP A 180 4.00 22.25 8.63
N PHE A 181 4.19 21.47 7.56
CA PHE A 181 4.69 22.00 6.28
C PHE A 181 3.70 23.00 5.68
N GLY A 182 4.18 24.20 5.34
CA GLY A 182 3.35 25.29 4.83
C GLY A 182 2.65 26.15 5.90
N ASP A 183 2.87 25.88 7.20
CA ASP A 183 2.32 26.67 8.31
C ASP A 183 3.43 27.42 9.07
N ILE A 184 3.52 28.73 8.84
CA ILE A 184 4.50 29.61 9.48
C ILE A 184 4.29 29.74 11.00
N GLU A 185 3.06 29.64 11.51
CA GLU A 185 2.79 29.78 12.95
C GLU A 185 3.28 28.55 13.71
N SER A 186 3.10 27.36 13.14
CA SER A 186 3.69 26.13 13.69
C SER A 186 5.23 26.21 13.73
N LEU A 187 5.87 26.79 12.71
CA LEU A 187 7.31 26.99 12.69
C LEU A 187 7.77 27.99 13.76
N LYS A 188 7.07 29.12 13.92
CA LYS A 188 7.35 30.08 15.00
C LYS A 188 7.32 29.41 16.38
N ALA A 189 6.37 28.50 16.61
CA ALA A 189 6.27 27.74 17.85
C ALA A 189 7.39 26.67 18.00
N ALA A 190 7.91 26.16 16.89
CA ALA A 190 9.01 25.19 16.86
C ALA A 190 10.40 25.82 17.06
N ILE A 191 10.55 27.14 16.87
CA ILE A 191 11.83 27.85 17.08
C ILE A 191 11.94 28.38 18.53
N ASN A 192 13.08 28.14 19.16
CA ASN A 192 13.47 28.64 20.48
C ASN A 192 14.93 29.12 20.49
N GLU A 193 15.47 29.44 21.68
CA GLU A 193 16.85 29.89 21.85
C GLU A 193 17.92 28.87 21.42
N ASP A 194 17.57 27.58 21.49
CA ASP A 194 18.44 26.45 21.17
C ASP A 194 18.37 26.04 19.69
N THR A 195 17.47 26.65 18.91
CA THR A 195 17.29 26.30 17.50
C THR A 195 18.43 26.87 16.65
N CYS A 196 19.19 26.02 15.98
CA CYS A 196 20.31 26.41 15.12
C CYS A 196 19.93 26.50 13.62
N ALA A 197 18.97 25.69 13.18
CA ALA A 197 18.54 25.68 11.78
C ALA A 197 17.05 25.30 11.62
N VAL A 198 16.48 25.69 10.49
CA VAL A 198 15.30 25.09 9.88
C VAL A 198 15.77 24.28 8.67
N LEU A 199 15.44 22.99 8.65
CA LEU A 199 15.71 22.07 7.54
C LEU A 199 14.38 21.66 6.91
N LEU A 200 14.20 21.96 5.62
CA LEU A 200 12.97 21.66 4.89
C LEU A 200 13.21 21.48 3.39
N GLU A 201 12.32 20.76 2.73
CA GLU A 201 12.21 20.74 1.26
C GLU A 201 11.43 21.98 0.79
N PRO A 202 11.79 22.65 -0.33
CA PRO A 202 10.96 23.72 -0.90
C PRO A 202 9.59 23.22 -1.39
N ILE A 203 9.52 21.96 -1.79
CA ILE A 203 8.33 21.20 -2.20
C ILE A 203 8.57 19.78 -1.71
N GLN A 204 7.67 19.20 -0.91
CA GLN A 204 7.87 17.84 -0.39
C GLN A 204 7.62 16.81 -1.48
N GLY A 205 8.67 16.08 -1.84
CA GLY A 205 8.66 15.21 -2.99
C GLY A 205 8.03 13.84 -2.74
N GLU A 206 8.56 13.11 -1.76
CA GLU A 206 8.05 11.77 -1.43
C GLU A 206 6.62 11.82 -0.86
N ALA A 207 6.26 12.91 -0.15
CA ALA A 207 4.91 13.19 0.35
C ALA A 207 3.85 13.41 -0.76
N GLY A 208 4.23 13.30 -2.03
CA GLY A 208 3.32 13.42 -3.16
C GLY A 208 3.32 14.81 -3.79
N ILE A 209 4.50 15.42 -3.96
CA ILE A 209 4.68 16.71 -4.64
C ILE A 209 3.85 17.82 -3.96
N VAL A 210 3.95 17.94 -2.64
CA VAL A 210 3.22 18.94 -1.87
C VAL A 210 3.90 20.30 -2.05
N VAL A 211 3.22 21.20 -2.75
CA VAL A 211 3.67 22.59 -2.95
C VAL A 211 3.14 23.43 -1.79
N PRO A 212 3.99 24.15 -1.04
CA PRO A 212 3.52 25.00 0.05
C PRO A 212 2.75 26.23 -0.50
N PRO A 213 1.98 26.94 0.34
CA PRO A 213 1.36 28.20 -0.03
C PRO A 213 2.38 29.21 -0.55
N ASP A 214 1.98 30.02 -1.54
CA ASP A 214 2.86 31.05 -2.10
C ASP A 214 3.31 32.05 -1.02
N GLY A 215 4.61 32.27 -0.90
CA GLY A 215 5.18 33.18 0.10
C GLY A 215 5.64 32.51 1.38
N PHE A 216 5.33 31.22 1.57
CA PHE A 216 5.77 30.47 2.74
C PHE A 216 7.30 30.50 2.90
N LEU A 217 8.08 30.30 1.82
CA LEU A 217 9.54 30.31 1.91
C LEU A 217 10.09 31.72 2.20
N ARG A 218 9.43 32.79 1.72
CA ARG A 218 9.73 34.18 2.14
C ARG A 218 9.52 34.39 3.63
N GLU A 219 8.42 33.89 4.18
CA GLU A 219 8.14 34.01 5.61
C GLU A 219 9.13 33.20 6.45
N VAL A 220 9.48 31.97 6.03
CA VAL A 220 10.51 31.16 6.67
C VAL A 220 11.86 31.89 6.66
N ARG A 221 12.26 32.47 5.52
CA ARG A 221 13.50 33.25 5.42
C ARG A 221 13.52 34.43 6.37
N ALA A 222 12.45 35.24 6.38
CA ALA A 222 12.34 36.40 7.26
C ALA A 222 12.41 36.00 8.75
N LEU A 223 11.75 34.90 9.12
CA LEU A 223 11.78 34.37 10.47
C LEU A 223 13.19 33.86 10.86
N CYS A 224 13.87 33.18 9.94
CA CYS A 224 15.25 32.72 10.15
C CYS A 224 16.21 33.90 10.35
N ASP A 225 16.02 34.99 9.62
CA ASP A 225 16.80 36.23 9.79
C ASP A 225 16.53 36.89 11.14
N GLU A 226 15.25 37.06 11.51
CA GLU A 226 14.82 37.62 12.79
C GLU A 226 15.41 36.83 13.98
N ARG A 227 15.37 35.50 13.91
CA ARG A 227 15.78 34.61 15.01
C ARG A 227 17.23 34.17 14.95
N ARG A 228 17.98 34.66 13.95
CA ARG A 228 19.35 34.24 13.66
C ARG A 228 19.45 32.70 13.66
N VAL A 229 18.68 32.07 12.78
CA VAL A 229 18.61 30.63 12.55
C VAL A 229 19.00 30.37 11.09
N LEU A 230 19.73 29.30 10.81
CA LEU A 230 20.07 28.95 9.43
C LEU A 230 18.85 28.39 8.69
N MET A 231 18.59 28.85 7.47
CA MET A 231 17.63 28.23 6.55
C MET A 231 18.35 27.27 5.62
N ILE A 232 18.08 25.98 5.74
CA ILE A 232 18.69 24.91 4.94
C ILE A 232 17.61 24.27 4.07
N LEU A 233 17.76 24.37 2.75
CA LEU A 233 16.82 23.78 1.81
C LEU A 233 17.36 22.48 1.23
N ASP A 234 16.59 21.41 1.38
CA ASP A 234 16.82 20.17 0.66
C ASP A 234 16.28 20.29 -0.77
N GLU A 235 17.21 20.47 -1.71
CA GLU A 235 16.94 20.58 -3.14
C GLU A 235 17.47 19.37 -3.92
N ILE A 236 17.65 18.24 -3.23
CA ILE A 236 18.08 16.98 -3.86
C ILE A 236 17.13 16.60 -4.99
N GLN A 237 15.81 16.80 -4.82
CA GLN A 237 14.81 16.48 -5.85
C GLN A 237 14.30 17.70 -6.62
N SER A 238 14.10 18.83 -5.95
CA SER A 238 13.47 20.04 -6.50
C SER A 238 14.42 20.95 -7.29
N GLY A 239 15.73 20.80 -7.07
CA GLY A 239 16.76 21.62 -7.68
C GLY A 239 17.16 21.17 -9.09
N LEU A 240 18.24 21.79 -9.58
CA LEU A 240 18.89 21.50 -10.86
C LEU A 240 17.93 21.51 -12.05
N GLY A 241 17.04 22.51 -12.10
CA GLY A 241 16.12 22.70 -13.22
C GLY A 241 14.77 22.00 -13.08
N ARG A 242 14.59 21.09 -12.13
CA ARG A 242 13.36 20.27 -12.01
C ARG A 242 12.09 21.11 -11.96
N THR A 243 12.09 22.21 -11.21
CA THR A 243 10.93 23.09 -11.04
C THR A 243 10.83 24.23 -12.06
N GLY A 244 11.67 24.24 -13.10
CA GLY A 244 11.73 25.34 -14.08
C GLY A 244 12.58 26.55 -13.64
N ARG A 245 13.32 26.41 -12.55
CA ARG A 245 14.39 27.30 -12.08
C ARG A 245 15.61 26.44 -11.75
N TRP A 246 16.79 27.06 -11.65
CA TRP A 246 17.99 26.34 -11.22
C TRP A 246 17.76 25.69 -9.86
N PHE A 247 17.14 26.43 -8.95
CA PHE A 247 16.75 25.95 -7.64
C PHE A 247 15.35 26.48 -7.31
N ALA A 248 14.54 25.67 -6.63
CA ALA A 248 13.15 25.97 -6.32
C ALA A 248 13.00 27.21 -5.44
N TYR A 249 13.98 27.51 -4.56
CA TYR A 249 13.99 28.72 -3.76
C TYR A 249 13.84 30.01 -4.60
N GLN A 250 14.34 29.99 -5.84
CA GLN A 250 14.35 31.16 -6.73
C GLN A 250 12.94 31.58 -7.16
N HIS A 251 11.94 30.69 -7.07
CA HIS A 251 10.54 31.05 -7.36
C HIS A 251 10.00 32.11 -6.38
N GLU A 252 10.56 32.18 -5.18
CA GLU A 252 10.13 33.14 -4.15
C GLU A 252 11.11 34.29 -3.94
N GLY A 253 12.23 34.33 -4.68
CA GLY A 253 13.21 35.42 -4.62
C GLY A 253 13.98 35.51 -3.31
N ILE A 254 14.05 34.43 -2.53
CA ILE A 254 14.82 34.37 -1.28
C ILE A 254 16.25 33.86 -1.53
N ARG A 255 17.11 33.89 -0.51
CA ARG A 255 18.40 33.18 -0.51
C ARG A 255 18.50 32.34 0.79
N PRO A 256 18.59 31.01 0.71
CA PRO A 256 18.83 30.19 1.90
C PRO A 256 20.30 30.27 2.33
N ASP A 257 20.61 29.81 3.53
CA ASP A 257 21.98 29.74 4.03
C ASP A 257 22.73 28.53 3.48
N ALA A 258 22.00 27.45 3.16
CA ALA A 258 22.53 26.29 2.46
C ALA A 258 21.50 25.58 1.59
N LEU A 259 22.02 24.89 0.57
CA LEU A 259 21.32 23.94 -0.28
C LEU A 259 21.95 22.55 -0.12
N ILE A 260 21.10 21.54 -0.07
CA ILE A 260 21.49 20.14 -0.13
C ILE A 260 21.13 19.63 -1.51
N LEU A 261 22.11 19.09 -2.24
CA LEU A 261 21.99 18.73 -3.66
C LEU A 261 22.40 17.28 -3.88
N GLY A 262 21.80 16.63 -4.89
CA GLY A 262 22.09 15.24 -5.24
C GLY A 262 21.39 14.83 -6.53
N LYS A 263 21.03 13.55 -6.66
CA LYS A 263 20.25 12.99 -7.78
C LYS A 263 20.77 13.44 -9.15
N ALA A 264 20.11 14.42 -9.78
CA ALA A 264 20.49 14.96 -11.10
C ALA A 264 21.94 15.48 -11.13
N LEU A 265 22.52 15.84 -9.98
CA LEU A 265 23.92 16.26 -9.90
C LEU A 265 24.89 15.21 -10.47
N GLY A 266 24.59 13.92 -10.30
CA GLY A 266 25.37 12.81 -10.86
C GLY A 266 24.99 12.41 -12.28
N GLY A 267 24.08 13.16 -12.93
CA GLY A 267 23.66 12.93 -14.30
C GLY A 267 22.94 11.59 -14.55
N GLY A 268 22.43 10.96 -13.49
CA GLY A 268 21.85 9.61 -13.55
C GLY A 268 22.85 8.47 -13.74
N LEU A 269 24.17 8.76 -13.70
CA LEU A 269 25.23 7.76 -13.90
C LEU A 269 25.95 7.37 -12.60
N LEU A 270 26.15 8.33 -11.70
CA LEU A 270 26.90 8.13 -10.45
C LEU A 270 26.17 8.73 -9.25
N PRO A 271 26.31 8.13 -8.05
CA PRO A 271 25.88 8.76 -6.82
C PRO A 271 26.78 9.97 -6.53
N VAL A 272 26.22 11.17 -6.67
CA VAL A 272 26.89 12.44 -6.39
C VAL A 272 25.94 13.32 -5.58
N SER A 273 26.41 13.83 -4.45
CA SER A 273 25.67 14.78 -3.62
C SER A 273 26.60 15.84 -3.04
N CYS A 274 26.03 16.93 -2.55
CA CYS A 274 26.79 18.04 -2.01
C CYS A 274 25.95 18.90 -1.06
N VAL A 275 26.57 19.45 -0.03
CA VAL A 275 26.04 20.63 0.68
C VAL A 275 26.76 21.86 0.16
N VAL A 276 26.01 22.83 -0.34
CA VAL A 276 26.51 24.16 -0.72
C VAL A 276 25.97 25.16 0.27
N GLY A 277 26.83 25.95 0.91
CA GLY A 277 26.40 26.90 1.92
C GLY A 277 27.23 28.18 1.95
N ILE A 278 26.75 29.16 2.71
CA ILE A 278 27.50 30.38 3.00
C ILE A 278 28.78 30.06 3.80
N PRO A 279 29.85 30.86 3.67
CA PRO A 279 31.08 30.66 4.43
C PRO A 279 30.87 30.55 5.94
N GLU A 280 29.98 31.36 6.53
CA GLU A 280 29.71 31.36 7.98
C GLU A 280 29.26 29.97 8.48
N MET A 281 28.48 29.23 7.69
CA MET A 281 28.04 27.88 8.01
C MET A 281 29.10 26.83 7.66
N MET A 282 29.79 26.96 6.53
CA MET A 282 30.66 25.90 6.01
C MET A 282 32.07 25.93 6.63
N ASP A 283 32.56 27.09 7.06
CA ASP A 283 33.90 27.25 7.65
C ASP A 283 34.01 26.74 9.09
N VAL A 284 32.91 26.21 9.62
CA VAL A 284 32.94 25.43 10.86
C VAL A 284 33.69 24.12 10.68
N PHE A 285 33.83 23.59 9.45
CA PHE A 285 34.57 22.34 9.22
C PHE A 285 36.08 22.56 9.20
N GLU A 286 36.76 21.85 10.10
CA GLU A 286 38.23 21.80 10.22
C GLU A 286 38.75 20.45 9.69
N PRO A 287 40.03 20.36 9.26
CA PRO A 287 40.65 19.09 8.89
C PRO A 287 40.41 18.00 9.96
N GLY A 288 39.89 16.84 9.53
CA GLY A 288 39.61 15.69 10.40
C GLY A 288 38.21 15.67 11.05
N SER A 289 37.44 16.76 10.98
CA SER A 289 36.12 16.83 11.63
C SER A 289 34.95 16.24 10.83
N HIS A 290 35.15 16.05 9.53
CA HIS A 290 34.25 15.39 8.60
C HIS A 290 35.07 14.74 7.49
N GLY A 291 34.56 13.67 6.87
CA GLY A 291 35.22 13.02 5.75
C GLY A 291 34.29 12.05 5.02
N SER A 292 34.66 11.74 3.78
CA SER A 292 34.03 10.72 2.95
C SER A 292 35.08 10.13 2.01
N THR A 293 35.10 8.81 1.86
CA THR A 293 36.05 8.10 0.98
C THR A 293 35.82 8.46 -0.49
N PHE A 294 34.55 8.48 -0.92
CA PHE A 294 34.17 8.75 -2.30
C PHE A 294 33.70 10.19 -2.53
N GLY A 295 33.41 10.96 -1.47
CA GLY A 295 33.00 12.36 -1.58
C GLY A 295 34.03 13.22 -2.31
N GLY A 296 33.65 13.73 -3.48
CA GLY A 296 34.50 14.58 -4.32
C GLY A 296 35.60 13.84 -5.09
N ASN A 297 35.44 12.54 -5.34
CA ASN A 297 36.37 11.81 -6.20
C ASN A 297 36.41 12.39 -7.64
N PRO A 298 37.55 12.26 -8.36
CA PRO A 298 37.70 12.81 -9.71
C PRO A 298 36.60 12.39 -10.70
N LEU A 299 36.19 11.11 -10.69
CA LEU A 299 35.17 10.62 -11.61
C LEU A 299 33.80 11.28 -11.38
N ALA A 300 33.34 11.31 -10.13
CA ALA A 300 32.11 11.98 -9.74
C ALA A 300 32.16 13.49 -10.02
N ALA A 301 33.32 14.14 -9.80
CA ALA A 301 33.48 15.56 -10.09
C ALA A 301 33.44 15.88 -11.59
N ALA A 302 34.06 15.05 -12.44
CA ALA A 302 33.99 15.23 -13.89
C ALA A 302 32.57 15.04 -14.43
N VAL A 303 31.88 13.98 -14.00
CA VAL A 303 30.48 13.73 -14.38
C VAL A 303 29.56 14.81 -13.82
N GLY A 304 29.78 15.26 -12.58
CA GLY A 304 29.00 16.33 -11.95
C GLY A 304 29.16 17.67 -12.66
N LEU A 305 30.38 18.04 -13.05
CA LEU A 305 30.63 19.24 -13.83
C LEU A 305 29.95 19.16 -15.21
N GLU A 306 30.07 18.03 -15.91
CA GLU A 306 29.42 17.86 -17.21
C GLU A 306 27.89 17.83 -17.08
N SER A 307 27.35 17.29 -15.99
CA SER A 307 25.92 17.32 -15.66
C SER A 307 25.38 18.75 -15.59
N LEU A 308 26.08 19.64 -14.90
CA LEU A 308 25.70 21.05 -14.81
C LEU A 308 25.76 21.74 -16.18
N ARG A 309 26.83 21.50 -16.95
CA ARG A 309 27.00 22.06 -18.29
C ARG A 309 25.92 21.60 -19.25
N VAL A 310 25.50 20.35 -19.20
CA VAL A 310 24.40 19.86 -20.06
C VAL A 310 23.09 20.57 -19.70
N ILE A 311 22.81 20.83 -18.42
CA ILE A 311 21.61 21.59 -18.02
C ILE A 311 21.64 23.02 -18.60
N GLU A 312 22.81 23.67 -18.58
CA GLU A 312 23.02 25.00 -19.17
C GLU A 312 22.90 24.99 -20.70
N ASP A 313 23.76 24.22 -21.35
CA ASP A 313 23.96 24.22 -22.80
C ASP A 313 22.69 23.82 -23.56
N GLU A 314 21.90 22.90 -23.00
CA GLU A 314 20.65 22.42 -23.59
C GLU A 314 19.42 23.19 -23.09
N GLY A 315 19.62 24.21 -22.25
CA GLY A 315 18.54 25.07 -21.75
C GLY A 315 17.48 24.31 -20.94
N LEU A 316 17.88 23.26 -20.20
CA LEU A 316 16.94 22.33 -19.56
C LEU A 316 16.09 22.99 -18.48
N VAL A 317 16.58 24.05 -17.83
CA VAL A 317 15.80 24.86 -16.87
C VAL A 317 14.61 25.53 -17.57
N ALA A 318 14.87 26.24 -18.67
CA ALA A 318 13.83 26.93 -19.44
C ALA A 318 12.86 25.93 -20.07
N ARG A 319 13.38 24.79 -20.54
CA ARG A 319 12.57 23.69 -21.06
C ARG A 319 11.64 23.11 -20.00
N SER A 320 12.13 22.88 -18.78
CA SER A 320 11.32 22.41 -17.65
C SER A 320 10.22 23.41 -17.29
N ALA A 321 10.50 24.71 -17.33
CA ALA A 321 9.47 25.74 -17.12
C ALA A 321 8.38 25.68 -18.20
N ALA A 322 8.77 25.67 -19.48
CA ALA A 322 7.84 25.70 -20.60
C ALA A 322 7.01 24.41 -20.72
N LEU A 323 7.67 23.25 -20.74
CA LEU A 323 6.98 21.95 -20.82
C LEU A 323 6.28 21.59 -19.52
N GLY A 324 6.77 22.06 -18.37
CA GLY A 324 6.11 21.90 -17.08
C GLY A 324 4.77 22.63 -17.00
N ALA A 325 4.72 23.88 -17.46
CA ALA A 325 3.47 24.63 -17.56
C ALA A 325 2.47 23.93 -18.49
N HIS A 326 2.95 23.40 -19.62
CA HIS A 326 2.14 22.61 -20.55
C HIS A 326 1.66 21.28 -19.93
N MET A 327 2.53 20.53 -19.24
CA MET A 327 2.21 19.29 -18.53
C MET A 327 1.15 19.51 -17.46
N LEU A 328 1.33 20.53 -16.62
CA LEU A 328 0.40 20.86 -15.55
C LEU A 328 -0.98 21.23 -16.11
N ALA A 329 -1.03 22.11 -17.13
CA ALA A 329 -2.27 22.49 -17.79
C ALA A 329 -2.98 21.29 -18.43
N ARG A 330 -2.24 20.41 -19.11
CA ARG A 330 -2.78 19.19 -19.72
C ARG A 330 -3.35 18.24 -18.68
N LEU A 331 -2.62 17.95 -17.60
CA LEU A 331 -3.07 17.07 -16.53
C LEU A 331 -4.30 17.65 -15.80
N GLN A 332 -4.34 18.96 -15.55
CA GLN A 332 -5.50 19.65 -14.97
C GLN A 332 -6.73 19.65 -15.89
N SER A 333 -6.53 19.58 -17.21
CA SER A 333 -7.63 19.54 -18.17
C SER A 333 -8.28 18.16 -18.33
N ILE A 334 -7.70 17.10 -17.74
CA ILE A 334 -8.28 15.77 -17.76
C ILE A 334 -9.56 15.78 -16.91
N ALA A 335 -10.71 15.70 -17.56
CA ALA A 335 -12.00 15.59 -16.89
C ALA A 335 -12.20 14.16 -16.39
N SER A 336 -11.72 13.88 -15.17
CA SER A 336 -11.84 12.59 -14.50
C SER A 336 -12.41 12.77 -13.09
N PRO A 337 -13.49 12.07 -12.70
CA PRO A 337 -13.96 12.07 -11.31
C PRO A 337 -12.99 11.39 -10.34
N LEU A 338 -11.99 10.68 -10.86
CA LEU A 338 -10.96 10.01 -10.06
C LEU A 338 -9.83 10.95 -9.65
N ILE A 339 -9.66 12.11 -10.29
CA ILE A 339 -8.62 13.07 -9.93
C ILE A 339 -9.16 14.00 -8.85
N ARG A 340 -8.55 13.95 -7.66
CA ARG A 340 -8.84 14.87 -6.56
C ARG A 340 -8.09 16.19 -6.72
N GLN A 341 -6.80 16.12 -7.02
CA GLN A 341 -5.95 17.30 -7.14
C GLN A 341 -4.78 17.05 -8.10
N VAL A 342 -4.43 18.07 -8.89
CA VAL A 342 -3.19 18.11 -9.66
C VAL A 342 -2.36 19.30 -9.18
N ARG A 343 -1.12 19.04 -8.76
CA ARG A 343 -0.22 20.04 -8.19
C ARG A 343 1.22 19.82 -8.63
N GLY A 344 2.01 20.88 -8.73
CA GLY A 344 3.42 20.77 -9.09
C GLY A 344 4.00 22.07 -9.64
N ARG A 345 5.31 22.04 -9.96
CA ARG A 345 6.03 23.13 -10.65
C ARG A 345 7.07 22.53 -11.59
N GLY A 346 7.24 23.13 -12.77
CA GLY A 346 8.13 22.61 -13.81
C GLY A 346 7.71 21.21 -14.27
N LEU A 347 8.65 20.41 -14.75
CA LEU A 347 8.41 18.99 -15.09
C LEU A 347 8.35 18.12 -13.83
N TRP A 348 7.55 18.52 -12.85
CA TRP A 348 7.37 17.80 -11.59
C TRP A 348 5.97 17.99 -11.04
N VAL A 349 5.11 17.00 -11.25
CA VAL A 349 3.68 17.08 -10.93
C VAL A 349 3.23 15.82 -10.20
N GLY A 350 2.45 16.02 -9.14
CA GLY A 350 1.67 14.98 -8.48
C GLY A 350 0.21 15.06 -8.94
N VAL A 351 -0.35 13.92 -9.30
CA VAL A 351 -1.79 13.75 -9.49
C VAL A 351 -2.31 12.90 -8.34
N GLU A 352 -3.04 13.52 -7.42
CA GLU A 352 -3.72 12.83 -6.33
C GLU A 352 -5.06 12.31 -6.84
N LEU A 353 -5.27 11.01 -6.67
CA LEU A 353 -6.50 10.33 -7.00
C LEU A 353 -7.43 10.22 -5.79
N GLU A 354 -8.72 10.06 -6.06
CA GLU A 354 -9.69 9.69 -5.04
C GLU A 354 -9.34 8.32 -4.43
N PRO A 355 -9.50 8.12 -3.10
CA PRO A 355 -9.14 6.86 -2.44
C PRO A 355 -9.87 5.62 -2.96
N SER A 356 -10.93 5.80 -3.76
CA SER A 356 -11.66 4.72 -4.44
C SER A 356 -10.85 4.04 -5.54
N VAL A 357 -9.71 4.59 -5.97
CA VAL A 357 -8.80 3.99 -6.95
C VAL A 357 -7.37 3.96 -6.41
N SER A 358 -6.70 2.82 -6.57
CA SER A 358 -5.29 2.66 -6.22
C SER A 358 -4.40 3.37 -7.26
N ALA A 359 -3.58 4.33 -6.82
CA ALA A 359 -2.59 4.95 -7.70
C ALA A 359 -1.57 3.93 -8.21
N ARG A 360 -1.28 2.88 -7.42
CA ARG A 360 -0.40 1.78 -7.83
C ARG A 360 -1.00 1.03 -9.02
N ASP A 361 -2.29 0.73 -9.01
CA ASP A 361 -2.96 -0.04 -10.06
C ASP A 361 -2.99 0.75 -11.37
N VAL A 362 -3.24 2.07 -11.27
CA VAL A 362 -3.15 2.98 -12.41
C VAL A 362 -1.73 3.01 -12.96
N VAL A 363 -0.70 3.05 -12.12
CA VAL A 363 0.71 3.02 -12.52
C VAL A 363 1.11 1.68 -13.16
N GLU A 364 0.65 0.55 -12.63
CA GLU A 364 0.88 -0.76 -13.23
C GLU A 364 0.18 -0.88 -14.59
N ARG A 365 -1.04 -0.33 -14.69
CA ARG A 365 -1.77 -0.26 -15.97
C ARG A 365 -1.07 0.65 -16.97
N LEU A 366 -0.53 1.80 -16.53
CA LEU A 366 0.32 2.66 -17.36
C LEU A 366 1.53 1.88 -17.89
N ALA A 367 2.19 1.07 -17.05
CA ALA A 367 3.31 0.23 -17.47
C ALA A 367 2.89 -0.79 -18.54
N GLU A 368 1.74 -1.43 -18.37
CA GLU A 368 1.14 -2.29 -19.41
C GLU A 368 0.80 -1.54 -20.70
N CYS A 369 0.63 -0.22 -20.65
CA CYS A 369 0.44 0.66 -21.80
C CYS A 369 1.74 1.29 -22.33
N GLY A 370 2.90 0.93 -21.77
CA GLY A 370 4.21 1.43 -22.20
C GLY A 370 4.62 2.77 -21.59
N VAL A 371 4.05 3.17 -20.45
CA VAL A 371 4.40 4.38 -19.70
C VAL A 371 4.82 4.01 -18.28
N LEU A 372 6.02 4.42 -17.87
CA LEU A 372 6.53 4.18 -16.52
C LEU A 372 6.43 5.45 -15.68
N THR A 373 5.83 5.33 -14.51
CA THR A 373 5.75 6.34 -13.45
C THR A 373 5.71 5.59 -12.11
N LYS A 374 5.58 6.29 -10.98
CA LYS A 374 5.48 5.66 -9.66
C LYS A 374 4.48 6.37 -8.76
N ASP A 375 3.70 5.56 -8.05
CA ASP A 375 2.82 5.98 -6.97
C ASP A 375 3.61 6.29 -5.68
N THR A 376 3.04 7.14 -4.83
CA THR A 376 3.46 7.34 -3.44
C THR A 376 2.22 7.48 -2.55
N HIS A 377 2.34 7.08 -1.28
CA HIS A 377 1.27 7.10 -0.28
C HIS A 377 -0.08 6.50 -0.74
N GLY A 378 -0.06 5.58 -1.72
CA GLY A 378 -1.23 4.87 -2.24
C GLY A 378 -2.14 5.66 -3.18
N THR A 379 -2.15 7.00 -3.11
CA THR A 379 -3.11 7.85 -3.83
C THR A 379 -2.49 8.84 -4.82
N VAL A 380 -1.17 9.08 -4.77
CA VAL A 380 -0.54 10.10 -5.62
C VAL A 380 0.34 9.45 -6.69
N ILE A 381 0.06 9.75 -7.95
CA ILE A 381 0.92 9.40 -9.09
C ILE A 381 1.88 10.54 -9.37
N ARG A 382 3.17 10.24 -9.50
CA ARG A 382 4.22 11.25 -9.68
C ARG A 382 4.74 11.27 -11.12
N PHE A 383 4.66 12.43 -11.75
CA PHE A 383 5.24 12.70 -13.06
C PHE A 383 6.49 13.56 -12.89
N ALA A 384 7.64 12.97 -13.20
CA ALA A 384 8.95 13.59 -13.22
C ALA A 384 9.75 13.08 -14.43
N PRO A 385 9.34 13.35 -15.68
CA PRO A 385 10.08 12.90 -16.87
C PRO A 385 11.50 13.51 -16.94
N PRO A 386 12.42 12.96 -17.73
CA PRO A 386 13.65 13.67 -18.09
C PRO A 386 13.33 15.06 -18.62
N LEU A 387 14.15 16.06 -18.29
CA LEU A 387 13.95 17.43 -18.76
C LEU A 387 14.12 17.55 -20.28
N THR A 388 14.86 16.60 -20.88
CA THR A 388 15.03 16.45 -22.32
C THR A 388 13.78 15.92 -23.03
N ILE A 389 12.74 15.48 -22.31
CA ILE A 389 11.54 14.86 -22.89
C ILE A 389 10.95 15.67 -24.04
N SER A 390 10.66 15.04 -25.18
CA SER A 390 9.96 15.70 -26.29
C SER A 390 8.51 16.05 -25.94
N ARG A 391 7.97 17.15 -26.51
CA ARG A 391 6.58 17.54 -26.28
C ARG A 391 5.61 16.43 -26.73
N ASP A 392 5.90 15.81 -27.88
CA ASP A 392 5.07 14.75 -28.44
C ASP A 392 5.04 13.51 -27.54
N ALA A 393 6.18 13.09 -26.98
CA ALA A 393 6.21 11.98 -26.03
C ALA A 393 5.51 12.33 -24.72
N LEU A 394 5.71 13.55 -24.21
CA LEU A 394 5.00 14.04 -23.03
C LEU A 394 3.48 14.02 -23.24
N ASP A 395 3.02 14.54 -24.37
CA ASP A 395 1.60 14.54 -24.74
C ASP A 395 1.05 13.13 -24.88
N TRP A 396 1.77 12.24 -25.57
CA TRP A 396 1.40 10.84 -25.69
C TRP A 396 1.30 10.15 -24.32
N GLY A 397 2.26 10.39 -23.43
CA GLY A 397 2.23 9.83 -22.07
C GLY A 397 1.03 10.30 -21.25
N ILE A 398 0.66 11.58 -21.38
CA ILE A 398 -0.54 12.15 -20.73
C ILE A 398 -1.82 11.59 -21.36
N ASP A 399 -1.85 11.38 -22.68
CA ASP A 399 -3.00 10.78 -23.36
C ASP A 399 -3.22 9.33 -22.91
N VAL A 400 -2.13 8.54 -22.82
CA VAL A 400 -2.16 7.19 -22.25
C VAL A 400 -2.61 7.20 -20.78
N PHE A 401 -2.22 8.22 -20.00
CA PHE A 401 -2.71 8.39 -18.63
C PHE A 401 -4.21 8.68 -18.59
N ALA A 402 -4.70 9.60 -19.39
CA ALA A 402 -6.13 9.90 -19.47
C ALA A 402 -6.96 8.70 -19.96
N ASP A 403 -6.47 7.96 -20.95
CA ASP A 403 -7.07 6.70 -21.41
C ASP A 403 -7.07 5.62 -20.33
N THR A 404 -5.99 5.55 -19.55
CA THR A 404 -5.90 4.65 -18.41
C THR A 404 -6.95 5.03 -17.38
N LEU A 405 -7.05 6.29 -16.96
CA LEU A 405 -8.07 6.75 -15.99
C LEU A 405 -9.49 6.42 -16.43
N ARG A 406 -9.83 6.61 -17.71
CA ARG A 406 -11.16 6.23 -18.26
C ARG A 406 -11.52 4.77 -18.03
N GLN A 407 -10.54 3.87 -18.06
CA GLN A 407 -10.75 2.44 -17.81
C GLN A 407 -11.14 2.17 -16.34
N PHE A 408 -10.73 3.06 -15.42
CA PHE A 408 -11.13 3.02 -14.02
C PHE A 408 -12.43 3.82 -13.76
N GLU A 409 -12.79 4.79 -14.61
CA GLU A 409 -14.03 5.58 -14.50
C GLU A 409 -15.28 4.85 -14.99
N THR A 410 -15.14 3.99 -16.00
CA THR A 410 -16.29 3.25 -16.56
C THR A 410 -16.86 2.23 -15.58
N ALA A 411 -16.15 1.96 -14.48
CA ALA A 411 -16.64 1.20 -13.34
C ALA A 411 -17.42 2.07 -12.31
N ALA A 412 -17.53 3.39 -12.49
CA ALA A 412 -17.89 4.34 -11.41
C ALA A 412 -19.00 5.40 -11.72
N ALA A 413 -19.78 5.34 -12.81
CA ALA A 413 -20.77 6.39 -13.14
C ALA A 413 -22.20 6.15 -12.54
N PRO A 414 -22.82 7.13 -11.82
CA PRO A 414 -24.17 7.03 -11.24
C PRO A 414 -25.28 7.73 -12.07
N GLN A 415 -26.49 7.14 -12.12
CA GLN A 415 -27.66 7.74 -12.80
C GLN A 415 -28.49 8.60 -11.82
N ALA A 416 -28.61 9.90 -12.10
CA ALA A 416 -29.26 10.89 -11.24
C ALA A 416 -30.74 11.19 -11.61
N ALA A 417 -31.55 11.33 -10.56
CA ALA A 417 -32.75 12.16 -10.35
C ALA A 417 -33.96 12.09 -11.33
N ARG A 418 -35.08 11.55 -10.80
CA ARG A 418 -36.42 12.20 -10.86
C ARG A 418 -37.37 11.69 -9.78
N ALA A 419 -37.93 12.61 -9.00
CA ALA A 419 -38.87 12.41 -7.89
C ALA A 419 -40.35 12.33 -8.39
N PRO A 420 -41.33 11.98 -7.53
CA PRO A 420 -42.47 11.09 -7.84
C PRO A 420 -43.75 11.79 -8.30
N ARG A 421 -44.58 11.13 -9.12
CA ARG A 421 -46.02 11.44 -9.25
C ARG A 421 -46.89 10.20 -9.55
N LEU A 422 -47.77 9.93 -8.57
CA LEU A 422 -49.20 9.55 -8.62
C LEU A 422 -49.71 8.49 -9.63
N ALA A 423 -50.38 7.50 -9.04
CA ALA A 423 -51.03 6.33 -9.64
C ALA A 423 -52.20 6.63 -10.58
N ALA A 424 -52.38 5.79 -11.62
CA ALA A 424 -53.63 5.06 -11.91
C ALA A 424 -53.50 4.14 -13.16
N ALA A 425 -53.75 2.84 -12.93
CA ALA A 425 -54.34 1.80 -13.80
C ALA A 425 -54.04 1.72 -15.33
N SER A 426 -53.38 0.64 -15.77
CA SER A 426 -54.02 -0.58 -16.34
C SER A 426 -53.06 -1.41 -17.20
N ALA A 427 -53.34 -2.73 -17.25
CA ALA A 427 -52.76 -3.82 -18.07
C ALA A 427 -51.53 -4.60 -17.52
N SER A 428 -51.78 -5.87 -17.17
CA SER A 428 -50.84 -6.95 -16.83
C SER A 428 -50.59 -7.85 -18.07
N PRO A 429 -49.73 -8.90 -18.04
CA PRO A 429 -48.55 -9.17 -17.20
C PRO A 429 -47.31 -9.62 -18.03
N ALA A 430 -46.09 -9.24 -17.64
CA ALA A 430 -44.88 -10.00 -18.02
C ALA A 430 -43.74 -9.75 -17.03
N LYS A 431 -43.34 -10.86 -16.40
CA LYS A 431 -42.27 -11.14 -15.44
C LYS A 431 -41.16 -10.08 -15.26
N ALA A 432 -41.03 -9.63 -14.02
CA ALA A 432 -39.83 -9.01 -13.47
C ALA A 432 -38.67 -10.02 -13.44
N GLU A 433 -37.50 -9.62 -13.92
CA GLU A 433 -36.23 -10.30 -13.63
C GLU A 433 -35.61 -9.69 -12.36
N GLN A 434 -35.32 -10.59 -11.42
CA GLN A 434 -34.89 -10.32 -10.05
C GLN A 434 -33.36 -10.17 -10.02
N ASN A 435 -32.85 -9.04 -9.51
CA ASN A 435 -31.49 -8.96 -9.00
C ASN A 435 -31.41 -9.76 -7.69
N HIS A 436 -30.54 -10.77 -7.61
CA HIS A 436 -30.46 -11.66 -6.45
C HIS A 436 -29.60 -11.07 -5.32
N ALA A 437 -30.24 -10.70 -4.21
CA ALA A 437 -29.62 -10.41 -2.92
C ALA A 437 -29.04 -11.68 -2.26
N ALA A 438 -27.90 -11.56 -1.57
CA ALA A 438 -27.32 -12.65 -0.77
C ALA A 438 -28.30 -13.10 0.32
N ARG A 439 -28.37 -14.40 0.61
CA ARG A 439 -29.31 -14.96 1.59
C ARG A 439 -28.57 -15.62 2.74
N LEU A 440 -28.86 -15.17 3.96
CA LEU A 440 -28.17 -15.55 5.18
C LEU A 440 -29.12 -16.21 6.19
N MET A 441 -28.59 -17.13 6.99
CA MET A 441 -29.22 -17.66 8.20
C MET A 441 -28.43 -17.17 9.42
N MET A 442 -29.14 -16.70 10.44
CA MET A 442 -28.60 -16.41 11.77
C MET A 442 -29.52 -17.00 12.85
N SER A 443 -28.95 -17.43 13.97
CA SER A 443 -29.73 -17.95 15.11
C SER A 443 -29.76 -16.90 16.21
N ALA A 444 -30.93 -16.66 16.80
CA ALA A 444 -31.11 -15.58 17.75
C ALA A 444 -30.39 -15.87 19.10
N PRO A 445 -29.86 -14.84 19.81
CA PRO A 445 -28.91 -15.03 20.91
C PRO A 445 -29.57 -15.09 22.31
N GLU A 446 -30.90 -15.14 22.43
CA GLU A 446 -31.59 -14.86 23.71
C GLU A 446 -31.23 -15.83 24.85
N HIS A 447 -30.74 -17.03 24.49
CA HIS A 447 -30.33 -18.06 25.44
C HIS A 447 -28.82 -18.30 25.43
N PHE A 448 -28.03 -17.42 24.82
CA PHE A 448 -26.59 -17.55 24.76
C PHE A 448 -25.95 -17.46 26.15
N GLU A 449 -25.11 -18.45 26.45
CA GLU A 449 -24.24 -18.47 27.62
C GLU A 449 -23.04 -19.37 27.41
N VAL A 450 -21.99 -19.18 28.20
CA VAL A 450 -20.86 -20.11 28.26
C VAL A 450 -20.98 -20.89 29.56
N SER A 451 -21.67 -22.03 29.52
CA SER A 451 -21.92 -22.89 30.69
C SER A 451 -21.00 -24.10 30.79
N TYR A 452 -20.22 -24.38 29.74
CA TYR A 452 -19.25 -25.46 29.66
C TYR A 452 -18.03 -25.05 28.81
N ARG A 453 -16.98 -25.89 28.77
CA ARG A 453 -15.72 -25.62 28.04
C ARG A 453 -15.42 -26.71 27.04
N ILE A 454 -15.48 -26.39 25.74
CA ILE A 454 -15.11 -27.29 24.63
C ILE A 454 -14.04 -26.70 23.69
N ASN A 455 -13.56 -25.49 23.98
CA ASN A 455 -12.39 -24.87 23.34
C ASN A 455 -11.63 -24.01 24.36
N PRO A 456 -10.41 -23.55 24.04
CA PRO A 456 -9.60 -22.74 24.97
C PRO A 456 -10.18 -21.36 25.30
N TRP A 457 -11.09 -20.81 24.49
CA TRP A 457 -11.69 -19.50 24.72
C TRP A 457 -12.75 -19.53 25.82
N MET A 458 -13.53 -20.60 25.89
CA MET A 458 -14.65 -20.72 26.81
C MET A 458 -14.23 -20.77 28.28
N ASP A 459 -14.65 -19.77 29.06
CA ASP A 459 -14.51 -19.75 30.52
C ASP A 459 -15.87 -19.63 31.23
N PRO A 460 -16.46 -20.76 31.65
CA PRO A 460 -17.74 -20.75 32.36
C PRO A 460 -17.73 -20.02 33.71
N VAL A 461 -16.58 -20.02 34.39
CA VAL A 461 -16.45 -19.37 35.70
C VAL A 461 -16.50 -17.86 35.51
N GLN A 462 -15.73 -17.35 34.54
CA GLN A 462 -15.74 -15.94 34.21
C GLN A 462 -17.12 -15.51 33.69
N TRP A 463 -17.73 -16.32 32.81
CA TRP A 463 -19.06 -16.02 32.26
C TRP A 463 -20.11 -15.86 33.36
N LYS A 464 -20.15 -16.81 34.32
CA LYS A 464 -21.12 -16.79 35.42
C LYS A 464 -21.01 -15.53 36.28
N SER A 465 -19.80 -15.00 36.48
CA SER A 465 -19.58 -13.78 37.28
C SER A 465 -20.17 -12.51 36.65
N SER A 466 -20.38 -12.50 35.33
CA SER A 466 -20.80 -11.32 34.55
C SER A 466 -21.95 -11.64 33.57
N ALA A 467 -22.73 -12.70 33.86
CA ALA A 467 -23.64 -13.31 32.90
C ALA A 467 -24.68 -12.35 32.32
N GLU A 468 -25.29 -11.50 33.15
CA GLU A 468 -26.29 -10.52 32.70
C GLU A 468 -25.68 -9.46 31.76
N GLN A 469 -24.48 -8.98 32.08
CA GLN A 469 -23.76 -8.04 31.22
C GLN A 469 -23.38 -8.67 29.87
N LEU A 470 -22.84 -9.89 29.91
CA LEU A 470 -22.39 -10.62 28.72
C LEU A 470 -23.57 -10.97 27.81
N ARG A 471 -24.73 -11.34 28.36
CA ARG A 471 -25.97 -11.54 27.59
C ARG A 471 -26.42 -10.24 26.91
N ARG A 472 -26.48 -9.11 27.63
CA ARG A 472 -26.79 -7.80 27.01
C ARG A 472 -25.79 -7.37 25.94
N GLN A 473 -24.52 -7.72 26.10
CA GLN A 473 -23.48 -7.47 25.08
C GLN A 473 -23.68 -8.36 23.85
N ALA A 474 -24.03 -9.65 24.05
CA ALA A 474 -24.33 -10.57 22.97
C ALA A 474 -25.56 -10.13 22.16
N ASP A 475 -26.65 -9.74 22.83
CA ASP A 475 -27.86 -9.22 22.17
C ASP A 475 -27.55 -7.99 21.30
N ARG A 476 -26.73 -7.06 21.80
CA ARG A 476 -26.35 -5.85 21.05
C ARG A 476 -25.45 -6.16 19.87
N GLY A 477 -24.40 -6.96 20.07
CA GLY A 477 -23.47 -7.34 19.02
C GLY A 477 -24.16 -8.11 17.88
N TRP A 478 -25.02 -9.06 18.24
CA TRP A 478 -25.79 -9.85 17.28
C TRP A 478 -26.77 -8.99 16.47
N ASN A 479 -27.51 -8.07 17.12
CA ASN A 479 -28.41 -7.18 16.40
C ASN A 479 -27.65 -6.22 15.46
N SER A 480 -26.51 -5.69 15.89
CA SER A 480 -25.65 -4.85 15.05
C SER A 480 -25.11 -5.59 13.82
N LEU A 481 -24.75 -6.88 13.99
CA LEU A 481 -24.31 -7.73 12.89
C LEU A 481 -25.44 -7.96 11.87
N LYS A 482 -26.63 -8.33 12.36
CA LYS A 482 -27.83 -8.51 11.53
C LYS A 482 -28.18 -7.24 10.76
N GLU A 483 -28.22 -6.09 11.42
CA GLU A 483 -28.53 -4.79 10.80
C GLU A 483 -27.48 -4.41 9.75
N THR A 484 -26.20 -4.73 10.00
CA THR A 484 -25.14 -4.54 9.02
C THR A 484 -25.38 -5.38 7.78
N TYR A 485 -25.68 -6.68 7.90
CA TYR A 485 -26.01 -7.50 6.74
C TYR A 485 -27.23 -7.00 5.96
N GLN A 486 -28.29 -6.58 6.66
CA GLN A 486 -29.50 -6.04 6.03
C GLN A 486 -29.20 -4.73 5.27
N ARG A 487 -28.37 -3.86 5.84
CA ARG A 487 -27.90 -2.62 5.19
C ARG A 487 -27.06 -2.90 3.94
N LEU A 488 -26.30 -3.99 3.93
CA LEU A 488 -25.56 -4.48 2.76
C LEU A 488 -26.45 -5.23 1.75
N GLY A 489 -27.77 -5.26 1.97
CA GLY A 489 -28.74 -5.81 1.03
C GLY A 489 -28.99 -7.31 1.18
N ALA A 490 -28.50 -7.96 2.25
CA ALA A 490 -28.74 -9.38 2.48
C ALA A 490 -30.15 -9.68 3.04
N ASP A 491 -30.75 -10.78 2.58
CA ASP A 491 -31.96 -11.37 3.13
C ASP A 491 -31.60 -12.30 4.30
N VAL A 492 -31.82 -11.84 5.54
CA VAL A 492 -31.46 -12.58 6.76
C VAL A 492 -32.66 -13.34 7.31
N GLN A 493 -32.56 -14.67 7.31
CA GLN A 493 -33.49 -15.59 7.95
C GLN A 493 -33.07 -15.87 9.38
N ILE A 494 -34.01 -15.80 10.31
CA ILE A 494 -33.74 -15.98 11.73
C ILE A 494 -34.28 -17.33 12.20
N GLN A 495 -33.39 -18.16 12.75
CA GLN A 495 -33.77 -19.31 13.54
C GLN A 495 -33.98 -18.86 14.99
N SER A 496 -35.13 -19.19 15.57
CA SER A 496 -35.43 -18.85 16.97
C SER A 496 -34.43 -19.53 17.91
N SER A 497 -34.07 -18.86 19.00
CA SER A 497 -33.32 -19.49 20.07
C SER A 497 -34.15 -20.57 20.79
N GLN A 498 -33.47 -21.43 21.56
CA GLN A 498 -34.12 -22.43 22.39
C GLN A 498 -33.41 -22.51 23.75
N ALA A 499 -34.21 -22.46 24.82
CA ALA A 499 -33.68 -22.60 26.17
C ALA A 499 -33.00 -23.97 26.34
N GLY A 500 -31.83 -23.97 27.00
CA GLY A 500 -31.02 -25.17 27.19
C GLY A 500 -30.09 -25.51 26.01
N LEU A 501 -30.12 -24.74 24.93
CA LEU A 501 -29.19 -24.84 23.78
C LEU A 501 -28.36 -23.56 23.64
N PRO A 502 -27.40 -23.31 24.54
CA PRO A 502 -26.72 -22.02 24.61
C PRO A 502 -25.80 -21.75 23.41
N ASP A 503 -25.20 -22.79 22.83
CA ASP A 503 -24.31 -22.68 21.67
C ASP A 503 -25.08 -22.63 20.33
N LEU A 504 -26.42 -22.68 20.36
CA LEU A 504 -27.26 -22.62 19.17
C LEU A 504 -27.02 -21.35 18.34
N VAL A 505 -26.62 -20.25 18.98
CA VAL A 505 -26.25 -19.01 18.27
C VAL A 505 -25.07 -19.23 17.30
N PHE A 506 -24.16 -20.14 17.62
CA PHE A 506 -23.04 -20.56 16.77
C PHE A 506 -23.40 -21.73 15.85
N THR A 507 -24.65 -22.15 15.82
CA THR A 507 -25.10 -23.22 14.91
C THR A 507 -25.67 -22.70 13.62
N ALA A 508 -25.66 -21.38 13.41
CA ALA A 508 -25.91 -20.81 12.11
C ALA A 508 -25.03 -21.52 11.06
N ASN A 509 -23.74 -21.74 11.34
CA ASN A 509 -22.83 -22.47 10.46
C ASN A 509 -22.81 -24.01 10.64
N ALA A 510 -23.75 -24.62 11.39
CA ALA A 510 -23.79 -26.07 11.66
C ALA A 510 -24.36 -26.92 10.50
N ALA A 511 -24.22 -26.43 9.27
CA ALA A 511 -24.48 -27.16 8.04
C ALA A 511 -23.67 -26.53 6.91
N VAL A 512 -23.48 -27.27 5.81
CA VAL A 512 -23.03 -26.70 4.54
C VAL A 512 -24.20 -26.66 3.58
N VAL A 513 -24.43 -25.52 2.95
CA VAL A 513 -25.45 -25.35 1.91
C VAL A 513 -24.78 -24.99 0.60
N LEU A 514 -24.95 -25.84 -0.41
CA LEU A 514 -24.44 -25.61 -1.77
C LEU A 514 -25.44 -26.23 -2.76
N ASP A 515 -25.79 -25.48 -3.80
CA ASP A 515 -26.79 -25.89 -4.80
C ASP A 515 -28.11 -26.35 -4.15
N ARG A 516 -28.58 -25.57 -3.16
CA ARG A 516 -29.82 -25.84 -2.39
C ARG A 516 -29.84 -27.20 -1.69
N THR A 517 -28.68 -27.83 -1.51
CA THR A 517 -28.51 -29.09 -0.79
C THR A 517 -27.81 -28.83 0.53
N VAL A 518 -28.35 -29.39 1.61
CA VAL A 518 -27.86 -29.20 2.98
C VAL A 518 -27.16 -30.47 3.46
N LEU A 519 -25.90 -30.35 3.91
CA LEU A 519 -25.22 -31.37 4.72
C LEU A 519 -25.23 -30.92 6.18
N LEU A 520 -25.98 -31.63 7.04
CA LEU A 520 -26.06 -31.32 8.46
C LEU A 520 -24.77 -31.72 9.19
N ALA A 521 -24.36 -30.90 10.16
CA ALA A 521 -23.29 -31.23 11.09
C ALA A 521 -23.59 -32.49 11.92
N ARG A 522 -22.54 -33.05 12.52
CA ARG A 522 -22.61 -34.11 13.53
C ARG A 522 -21.54 -33.84 14.58
N PHE A 523 -21.96 -33.20 15.67
CA PHE A 523 -21.04 -32.67 16.67
C PHE A 523 -20.34 -33.76 17.48
N ARG A 524 -19.02 -33.57 17.65
CA ARG A 524 -18.18 -34.42 18.50
C ARG A 524 -18.58 -34.31 19.97
N HIS A 525 -18.79 -33.07 20.41
CA HIS A 525 -19.09 -32.72 21.80
C HIS A 525 -20.56 -33.01 22.13
N PRO A 526 -20.84 -33.86 23.16
CA PRO A 526 -22.20 -34.21 23.57
C PRO A 526 -23.10 -33.00 23.85
N GLU A 527 -22.52 -31.93 24.39
CA GLU A 527 -23.20 -30.69 24.79
C GLU A 527 -23.94 -30.03 23.62
N ARG A 528 -23.41 -30.17 22.40
CA ARG A 528 -23.98 -29.58 21.19
C ARG A 528 -24.95 -30.50 20.44
N ARG A 529 -24.97 -31.81 20.74
CA ARG A 529 -25.75 -32.78 19.93
C ARG A 529 -27.25 -32.50 19.91
N MET A 530 -27.78 -31.86 20.96
CA MET A 530 -29.18 -31.48 21.04
C MET A 530 -29.55 -30.35 20.05
N GLU A 531 -28.57 -29.57 19.59
CA GLU A 531 -28.76 -28.51 18.59
C GLU A 531 -29.12 -29.08 17.21
N LEU A 532 -28.75 -30.34 16.91
CA LEU A 532 -28.98 -30.96 15.62
C LEU A 532 -30.47 -31.08 15.28
N THR A 533 -31.31 -31.41 16.26
CA THR A 533 -32.76 -31.52 16.07
C THR A 533 -33.36 -30.16 15.70
N HIS A 534 -32.88 -29.09 16.33
CA HIS A 534 -33.36 -27.74 16.06
C HIS A 534 -32.90 -27.20 14.70
N ASN A 535 -31.65 -27.49 14.32
CA ASN A 535 -31.11 -27.15 13.00
C ASN A 535 -31.84 -27.89 11.88
N ARG A 536 -32.10 -29.19 12.04
CA ARG A 536 -32.92 -29.96 11.10
C ARG A 536 -34.27 -29.30 10.87
N ALA A 537 -35.01 -29.01 11.93
CA ALA A 537 -36.35 -28.45 11.83
C ALA A 537 -36.38 -27.11 11.06
N PHE A 538 -35.33 -26.30 11.21
CA PHE A 538 -35.17 -25.07 10.43
C PHE A 538 -34.97 -25.33 8.94
N PHE A 539 -34.07 -26.25 8.56
CA PHE A 539 -33.86 -26.58 7.15
C PHE A 539 -35.07 -27.28 6.52
N GLU A 540 -35.81 -28.10 7.27
CA GLU A 540 -37.08 -28.69 6.82
C GLU A 540 -38.11 -27.58 6.53
N ALA A 541 -38.17 -26.53 7.37
CA ALA A 541 -39.02 -25.38 7.10
C ALA A 541 -38.58 -24.60 5.84
N LEU A 542 -37.28 -24.47 5.57
CA LEU A 542 -36.77 -23.88 4.32
C LEU A 542 -37.03 -24.79 3.10
N GLN A 543 -36.97 -26.10 3.28
CA GLN A 543 -37.34 -27.08 2.24
C GLN A 543 -38.83 -26.97 1.89
N ALA A 544 -39.70 -26.83 2.89
CA ALA A 544 -41.12 -26.59 2.69
C ALA A 544 -41.42 -25.27 1.97
N LYS A 545 -40.57 -24.24 2.14
CA LYS A 545 -40.62 -22.98 1.37
C LYS A 545 -40.05 -23.09 -0.04
N GLY A 546 -39.52 -24.25 -0.43
CA GLY A 546 -38.88 -24.48 -1.72
C GLY A 546 -37.55 -23.74 -1.88
N TRP A 547 -36.82 -23.51 -0.79
CA TRP A 547 -35.49 -22.87 -0.81
C TRP A 547 -34.36 -23.90 -0.74
N ILE A 548 -34.64 -25.04 -0.11
CA ILE A 548 -33.78 -26.20 -0.03
C ILE A 548 -34.45 -27.34 -0.81
N ASP A 549 -33.66 -28.12 -1.53
CA ASP A 549 -34.13 -29.28 -2.30
C ASP A 549 -33.92 -30.57 -1.52
N SER A 550 -32.77 -30.71 -0.85
CA SER A 550 -32.43 -31.92 -0.10
C SER A 550 -31.66 -31.62 1.19
N ILE A 551 -31.87 -32.46 2.20
CA ILE A 551 -31.19 -32.43 3.49
C ILE A 551 -30.58 -33.81 3.69
N VAL A 552 -29.28 -33.85 3.99
CA VAL A 552 -28.49 -35.07 4.12
C VAL A 552 -27.77 -35.08 5.46
N GLU A 553 -27.70 -36.26 6.07
CA GLU A 553 -26.97 -36.49 7.31
C GLU A 553 -25.49 -36.74 7.06
N THR A 554 -24.66 -36.22 7.96
CA THR A 554 -23.30 -36.72 8.12
C THR A 554 -23.32 -38.19 8.58
N PRO A 555 -22.51 -39.09 7.97
CA PRO A 555 -22.43 -40.50 8.37
C PRO A 555 -22.21 -40.70 9.88
N GLU A 556 -22.81 -41.76 10.43
CA GLU A 556 -22.88 -41.96 11.88
C GLU A 556 -21.50 -42.11 12.57
N ASP A 557 -20.51 -42.62 11.84
CA ASP A 557 -19.15 -42.88 12.29
C ASP A 557 -18.23 -41.65 12.23
N LEU A 558 -18.71 -40.53 11.66
CA LEU A 558 -17.92 -39.33 11.45
C LEU A 558 -18.42 -38.15 12.30
N HIS A 559 -17.52 -37.20 12.54
CA HIS A 559 -17.84 -35.92 13.16
C HIS A 559 -17.59 -34.80 12.14
N PHE A 560 -18.47 -33.81 12.16
CA PHE A 560 -18.42 -32.68 11.25
C PHE A 560 -19.08 -31.46 11.88
N GLU A 561 -18.42 -30.31 11.82
CA GLU A 561 -18.92 -29.07 12.44
C GLU A 561 -19.62 -28.13 11.44
N GLY A 562 -19.93 -28.61 10.22
CA GLY A 562 -20.65 -27.83 9.22
C GLY A 562 -19.76 -26.86 8.46
N ALA A 563 -20.31 -25.70 8.09
CA ALA A 563 -19.61 -24.66 7.32
C ALA A 563 -18.43 -24.03 8.08
N GLY A 564 -18.31 -24.23 9.40
CA GLY A 564 -17.10 -23.87 10.14
C GLY A 564 -15.85 -24.64 9.66
N ASP A 565 -16.02 -25.87 9.21
CA ASP A 565 -14.93 -26.73 8.70
C ASP A 565 -15.05 -27.02 7.19
N ALA A 566 -15.92 -26.31 6.47
CA ALA A 566 -16.12 -26.47 5.05
C ALA A 566 -16.54 -25.15 4.38
N ILE A 567 -15.59 -24.51 3.72
CA ILE A 567 -15.74 -23.16 3.13
C ILE A 567 -15.67 -23.26 1.61
N TRP A 568 -16.74 -22.79 0.94
CA TRP A 568 -16.84 -22.82 -0.52
C TRP A 568 -16.01 -21.70 -1.16
N ASP A 569 -15.16 -22.06 -2.11
CA ASP A 569 -14.41 -21.14 -2.94
C ASP A 569 -15.00 -21.12 -4.36
N ALA A 570 -15.84 -20.12 -4.61
CA ALA A 570 -16.52 -19.97 -5.90
C ALA A 570 -15.55 -19.71 -7.06
N ASN A 571 -14.41 -19.06 -6.80
CA ASN A 571 -13.41 -18.73 -7.82
C ASN A 571 -12.66 -19.98 -8.29
N ARG A 572 -12.24 -20.81 -7.34
CA ARG A 572 -11.52 -22.06 -7.63
C ARG A 572 -12.45 -23.24 -7.87
N LYS A 573 -13.75 -23.08 -7.58
CA LYS A 573 -14.78 -24.12 -7.66
C LYS A 573 -14.42 -25.35 -6.84
N LEU A 574 -13.95 -25.12 -5.61
CA LEU A 574 -13.57 -26.17 -4.67
C LEU A 574 -14.04 -25.82 -3.25
N MET A 575 -14.10 -26.84 -2.39
CA MET A 575 -14.37 -26.66 -0.97
C MET A 575 -13.08 -26.80 -0.17
N TRP A 576 -12.73 -25.78 0.61
CA TRP A 576 -11.69 -25.88 1.64
C TRP A 576 -12.27 -26.55 2.87
N THR A 577 -11.59 -27.54 3.43
CA THR A 577 -12.08 -28.33 4.55
C THR A 577 -11.04 -28.44 5.67
N GLY A 578 -11.47 -28.29 6.92
CA GLY A 578 -10.61 -28.39 8.12
C GLY A 578 -10.79 -29.72 8.85
N TRP A 579 -9.73 -30.22 9.48
CA TRP A 579 -9.81 -31.38 10.38
C TRP A 579 -8.77 -31.33 11.51
N GLY A 580 -9.02 -32.10 12.58
CA GLY A 580 -8.10 -32.26 13.72
C GLY A 580 -8.83 -32.24 15.06
N GLN A 581 -9.31 -31.06 15.45
CA GLN A 581 -9.88 -30.79 16.76
C GLN A 581 -11.32 -31.31 16.84
N ARG A 582 -12.15 -31.05 15.83
CA ARG A 582 -13.59 -31.33 15.89
C ARG A 582 -14.17 -32.11 14.72
N SER A 583 -13.71 -31.87 13.48
CA SER A 583 -14.11 -32.63 12.30
C SER A 583 -13.18 -33.80 11.99
N SER A 584 -13.76 -34.91 11.49
CA SER A 584 -13.02 -36.12 11.11
C SER A 584 -12.18 -35.91 9.85
N ARG A 585 -10.96 -36.47 9.83
CA ARG A 585 -10.04 -36.44 8.67
C ARG A 585 -10.65 -36.98 7.36
N SER A 586 -11.66 -37.84 7.46
CA SER A 586 -12.37 -38.47 6.32
C SER A 586 -13.63 -37.72 5.86
N MET A 587 -13.98 -36.57 6.47
CA MET A 587 -15.10 -35.74 5.98
C MET A 587 -14.91 -35.18 4.57
N PRO A 588 -13.70 -34.79 4.12
CA PRO A 588 -13.52 -34.23 2.77
C PRO A 588 -13.98 -35.17 1.65
N GLN A 589 -13.89 -36.50 1.83
CA GLN A 589 -14.40 -37.47 0.84
C GLN A 589 -15.92 -37.59 0.83
N VAL A 590 -16.59 -37.30 1.95
CA VAL A 590 -18.06 -37.23 2.03
C VAL A 590 -18.54 -35.98 1.31
N ILE A 591 -17.96 -34.83 1.64
CA ILE A 591 -18.28 -33.53 1.03
C ILE A 591 -18.07 -33.57 -0.48
N ALA A 592 -16.93 -34.10 -0.95
CA ALA A 592 -16.63 -34.19 -2.38
C ALA A 592 -17.66 -35.02 -3.15
N ARG A 593 -18.05 -36.18 -2.60
CA ARG A 593 -19.04 -37.06 -3.21
C ARG A 593 -20.44 -36.45 -3.20
N MET A 594 -20.81 -35.84 -2.08
CA MET A 594 -22.14 -35.28 -1.89
C MET A 594 -22.40 -34.09 -2.81
N PHE A 595 -21.48 -33.12 -2.82
CA PHE A 595 -21.65 -31.90 -3.62
C PHE A 595 -21.08 -32.02 -5.03
N SER A 596 -20.37 -33.12 -5.34
CA SER A 596 -19.70 -33.30 -6.64
C SER A 596 -18.71 -32.18 -6.98
N VAL A 597 -18.00 -31.67 -5.96
CA VAL A 597 -16.97 -30.64 -6.11
C VAL A 597 -15.62 -31.12 -5.57
N PRO A 598 -14.48 -30.65 -6.12
CA PRO A 598 -13.18 -30.87 -5.52
C PRO A 598 -13.13 -30.38 -4.06
N THR A 599 -12.47 -31.14 -3.20
CA THR A 599 -12.24 -30.76 -1.80
C THR A 599 -10.75 -30.72 -1.50
N VAL A 600 -10.33 -29.74 -0.70
CA VAL A 600 -8.96 -29.57 -0.21
C VAL A 600 -8.99 -29.67 1.31
N SER A 601 -8.19 -30.57 1.87
CA SER A 601 -8.20 -30.87 3.30
C SER A 601 -6.99 -30.28 4.00
N LEU A 602 -7.24 -29.51 5.07
CA LEU A 602 -6.26 -28.77 5.85
C LEU A 602 -6.31 -29.23 7.31
N GLU A 603 -5.16 -29.65 7.83
CA GLU A 603 -4.97 -30.01 9.23
C GLU A 603 -4.74 -28.77 10.08
N LEU A 604 -5.59 -28.59 11.09
CA LEU A 604 -5.50 -27.52 12.07
C LEU A 604 -4.68 -28.04 13.27
N ILE A 605 -3.68 -27.29 13.71
CA ILE A 605 -2.72 -27.73 14.74
C ILE A 605 -2.78 -26.91 16.04
N ASP A 606 -3.34 -25.70 16.00
CA ASP A 606 -3.48 -24.85 17.17
C ASP A 606 -4.90 -24.98 17.76
N PRO A 607 -5.06 -25.45 19.02
CA PRO A 607 -6.37 -25.69 19.61
C PRO A 607 -7.21 -24.42 19.81
N ARG A 608 -6.63 -23.22 19.70
CA ARG A 608 -7.37 -21.96 19.70
C ARG A 608 -8.19 -21.79 18.42
N PHE A 609 -7.74 -22.36 17.30
CA PHE A 609 -8.40 -22.29 16.00
C PHE A 609 -9.04 -23.64 15.69
N TYR A 610 -10.11 -23.96 16.42
CA TYR A 610 -10.71 -25.29 16.47
C TYR A 610 -11.61 -25.62 15.27
N HIS A 611 -11.89 -24.64 14.41
CA HIS A 611 -12.55 -24.77 13.11
C HIS A 611 -11.78 -24.00 12.03
N LEU A 612 -11.94 -24.39 10.77
CA LEU A 612 -11.29 -23.73 9.63
C LEU A 612 -11.65 -22.25 9.53
N ASP A 613 -12.92 -21.89 9.73
CA ASP A 613 -13.42 -20.51 9.63
C ASP A 613 -12.80 -19.56 10.66
N THR A 614 -12.22 -20.07 11.74
CA THR A 614 -11.53 -19.24 12.74
C THR A 614 -10.16 -18.76 12.28
N CYS A 615 -9.60 -19.37 11.23
CA CYS A 615 -8.25 -19.11 10.74
C CYS A 615 -8.11 -19.08 9.22
N LEU A 616 -9.20 -19.22 8.46
CA LEU A 616 -9.26 -19.06 7.00
C LEU A 616 -10.60 -18.46 6.57
N CYS A 617 -10.56 -17.41 5.76
CA CYS A 617 -11.71 -16.75 5.15
C CYS A 617 -11.45 -16.55 3.65
N VAL A 618 -12.36 -17.07 2.82
CA VAL A 618 -12.32 -16.90 1.36
C VAL A 618 -13.10 -15.65 0.97
N LEU A 619 -12.47 -14.78 0.19
CA LEU A 619 -13.06 -13.54 -0.30
C LEU A 619 -13.57 -13.68 -1.74
N SER A 620 -14.46 -12.77 -2.16
CA SER A 620 -15.17 -12.88 -3.44
C SER A 620 -14.28 -12.76 -4.68
N GLY A 621 -13.13 -12.10 -4.57
CA GLY A 621 -12.09 -11.96 -5.59
C GLY A 621 -11.14 -13.16 -5.68
N GLY A 622 -11.33 -14.16 -4.81
CA GLY A 622 -10.51 -15.37 -4.78
C GLY A 622 -9.30 -15.26 -3.84
N GLU A 623 -9.17 -14.16 -3.10
CA GLU A 623 -8.21 -14.07 -2.00
C GLU A 623 -8.62 -14.91 -0.81
N ILE A 624 -7.62 -15.27 -0.01
CA ILE A 624 -7.79 -15.98 1.25
C ILE A 624 -7.09 -15.20 2.34
N VAL A 625 -7.86 -14.73 3.32
CA VAL A 625 -7.34 -14.28 4.62
C VAL A 625 -7.11 -15.50 5.48
N TYR A 626 -5.90 -15.73 5.96
CA TYR A 626 -5.63 -16.87 6.83
C TYR A 626 -4.54 -16.59 7.85
N TYR A 627 -4.56 -17.33 8.96
CA TYR A 627 -3.50 -17.28 9.97
C TYR A 627 -2.58 -18.51 9.83
N PRO A 628 -1.35 -18.37 9.28
CA PRO A 628 -0.53 -19.52 8.91
C PRO A 628 -0.21 -20.47 10.07
N ALA A 629 0.01 -19.95 11.28
CA ALA A 629 0.42 -20.77 12.43
C ALA A 629 -0.69 -21.70 12.95
N ALA A 630 -1.94 -21.53 12.50
CA ALA A 630 -3.02 -22.47 12.80
C ALA A 630 -2.91 -23.79 12.02
N PHE A 631 -2.11 -23.84 10.96
CA PHE A 631 -2.06 -24.96 10.01
C PHE A 631 -0.78 -25.78 10.11
N SER A 632 -0.87 -27.09 9.85
CA SER A 632 0.32 -27.94 9.69
C SER A 632 1.23 -27.43 8.55
N PRO A 633 2.55 -27.72 8.57
CA PRO A 633 3.45 -27.38 7.47
C PRO A 633 2.92 -27.84 6.10
N GLU A 634 2.38 -29.06 6.04
CA GLU A 634 1.81 -29.65 4.83
C GLU A 634 0.59 -28.86 4.36
N SER A 635 -0.28 -28.47 5.29
CA SER A 635 -1.49 -27.69 4.97
C SER A 635 -1.14 -26.28 4.49
N ARG A 636 -0.10 -25.64 5.07
CA ARG A 636 0.42 -24.35 4.57
C ARG A 636 0.97 -24.45 3.16
N GLN A 637 1.67 -25.54 2.85
CA GLN A 637 2.18 -25.78 1.50
C GLN A 637 1.02 -25.99 0.52
N VAL A 638 0.00 -26.78 0.88
CA VAL A 638 -1.20 -26.98 0.06
C VAL A 638 -1.91 -25.67 -0.25
N ILE A 639 -2.03 -24.76 0.74
CA ILE A 639 -2.60 -23.43 0.52
C ILE A 639 -1.76 -22.65 -0.50
N ARG A 640 -0.43 -22.59 -0.33
CA ARG A 640 0.48 -21.86 -1.24
C ARG A 640 0.55 -22.45 -2.65
N ASP A 641 0.36 -23.76 -2.78
CA ASP A 641 0.34 -24.43 -4.10
C ASP A 641 -0.94 -24.11 -4.89
N LEU A 642 -2.05 -23.84 -4.20
CA LEU A 642 -3.38 -23.64 -4.79
C LEU A 642 -3.81 -22.17 -4.86
N VAL A 643 -3.16 -21.31 -4.09
CA VAL A 643 -3.46 -19.89 -3.96
C VAL A 643 -2.17 -19.13 -4.25
N ALA A 644 -2.17 -18.36 -5.33
CA ALA A 644 -1.05 -17.48 -5.63
C ALA A 644 -0.78 -16.55 -4.45
N ASP A 645 0.50 -16.27 -4.16
CA ASP A 645 0.91 -15.50 -2.98
C ASP A 645 0.24 -14.11 -2.91
N GLU A 646 -0.04 -13.48 -4.06
CA GLU A 646 -0.77 -12.20 -4.11
C GLU A 646 -2.23 -12.27 -3.58
N LEU A 647 -2.84 -13.46 -3.70
CA LEU A 647 -4.19 -13.77 -3.22
C LEU A 647 -4.18 -14.26 -1.77
N LEU A 648 -3.02 -14.46 -1.14
CA LEU A 648 -2.91 -14.78 0.27
C LEU A 648 -2.77 -13.49 1.10
N ILE A 649 -3.58 -13.41 2.16
CA ILE A 649 -3.58 -12.33 3.14
C ILE A 649 -3.27 -12.99 4.48
N GLU A 650 -2.01 -12.96 4.90
CA GLU A 650 -1.60 -13.51 6.19
C GLU A 650 -2.08 -12.56 7.31
N ALA A 651 -3.01 -13.04 8.14
CA ALA A 651 -3.46 -12.31 9.32
C ALA A 651 -2.35 -12.31 10.38
N SER A 652 -2.20 -11.18 11.09
CA SER A 652 -1.25 -11.09 12.20
C SER A 652 -1.70 -11.98 13.38
N ALA A 653 -0.78 -12.28 14.30
CA ALA A 653 -1.15 -12.95 15.55
C ALA A 653 -2.20 -12.14 16.35
N HIS A 654 -2.11 -10.80 16.31
CA HIS A 654 -3.07 -9.91 16.96
C HIS A 654 -4.47 -10.05 16.33
N ASP A 655 -4.56 -10.02 15.01
CA ASP A 655 -5.83 -10.20 14.28
C ASP A 655 -6.43 -11.59 14.54
N ALA A 656 -5.61 -12.63 14.54
CA ALA A 656 -6.02 -14.00 14.79
C ALA A 656 -6.54 -14.18 16.24
N GLU A 657 -5.87 -13.60 17.24
CA GLU A 657 -6.28 -13.64 18.64
C GLU A 657 -7.56 -12.83 18.92
N HIS A 658 -7.91 -11.89 18.04
CA HIS A 658 -9.18 -11.16 18.08
C HIS A 658 -10.25 -11.75 17.14
N LEU A 659 -10.01 -12.93 16.57
CA LEU A 659 -10.91 -13.65 15.65
C LEU A 659 -11.29 -12.82 14.41
N ALA A 660 -10.39 -11.96 13.94
CA ALA A 660 -10.60 -11.15 12.74
C ALA A 660 -10.80 -12.02 11.49
N VAL A 661 -10.14 -13.17 11.40
CA VAL A 661 -10.29 -14.07 10.24
C VAL A 661 -11.69 -14.70 10.18
N ASN A 662 -12.42 -14.78 11.29
CA ASN A 662 -13.77 -15.35 11.35
C ASN A 662 -14.83 -14.39 10.80
N SER A 663 -14.77 -14.16 9.49
CA SER A 663 -15.43 -13.06 8.80
C SER A 663 -16.26 -13.51 7.60
N VAL A 664 -17.25 -12.70 7.23
CA VAL A 664 -18.17 -12.99 6.12
C VAL A 664 -17.94 -12.02 4.97
N CYS A 665 -17.73 -12.57 3.77
CA CYS A 665 -17.59 -11.80 2.53
C CYS A 665 -18.90 -11.83 1.72
N LEU A 666 -19.48 -10.67 1.45
CA LEU A 666 -20.68 -10.47 0.63
C LEU A 666 -20.30 -9.59 -0.58
N GLY A 667 -19.85 -10.23 -1.66
CA GLY A 667 -19.20 -9.50 -2.75
C GLY A 667 -17.98 -8.76 -2.23
N ASP A 668 -17.86 -7.47 -2.57
CA ASP A 668 -16.79 -6.60 -2.10
C ASP A 668 -16.95 -6.12 -0.64
N GLN A 669 -17.96 -6.59 0.10
CA GLN A 669 -18.18 -6.18 1.49
C GLN A 669 -17.69 -7.27 2.46
N VAL A 670 -16.75 -6.95 3.34
CA VAL A 670 -16.21 -7.89 4.33
C VAL A 670 -16.63 -7.47 5.73
N VAL A 671 -17.41 -8.31 6.40
CA VAL A 671 -17.92 -8.06 7.75
C VAL A 671 -17.08 -8.84 8.76
N MET A 672 -16.44 -8.12 9.68
CA MET A 672 -15.45 -8.65 10.64
C MET A 672 -15.77 -8.15 12.05
N CYS A 673 -15.32 -8.84 13.11
CA CYS A 673 -15.45 -8.31 14.47
C CYS A 673 -14.32 -7.37 14.90
N HIS A 674 -13.17 -7.56 14.26
CA HIS A 674 -11.94 -6.84 14.48
C HIS A 674 -11.20 -6.82 13.13
N ALA A 675 -10.46 -5.75 12.90
CA ALA A 675 -9.45 -5.69 11.86
C ALA A 675 -8.43 -4.66 12.31
N SER A 676 -7.18 -5.08 12.49
CA SER A 676 -6.06 -4.18 12.66
C SER A 676 -6.00 -3.19 11.50
N GLU A 677 -5.31 -2.07 11.69
CA GLU A 677 -5.12 -1.09 10.61
C GLU A 677 -4.44 -1.75 9.40
N GLU A 678 -3.54 -2.70 9.64
CA GLU A 678 -2.87 -3.49 8.62
C GLU A 678 -3.86 -4.39 7.87
N LEU A 679 -4.61 -5.25 8.56
CA LEU A 679 -5.55 -6.17 7.91
C LEU A 679 -6.65 -5.40 7.18
N ARG A 680 -7.14 -4.31 7.78
CA ARG A 680 -8.12 -3.41 7.15
C ARG A 680 -7.53 -2.76 5.89
N ALA A 681 -6.29 -2.30 5.93
CA ALA A 681 -5.62 -1.72 4.77
C ALA A 681 -5.39 -2.77 3.68
N GLN A 682 -5.00 -4.00 4.05
CA GLN A 682 -4.80 -5.10 3.10
C GLN A 682 -6.09 -5.51 2.38
N LEU A 683 -7.22 -5.53 3.10
CA LEU A 683 -8.55 -5.77 2.54
C LEU A 683 -9.04 -4.60 1.69
N SER A 684 -8.93 -3.37 2.19
CA SER A 684 -9.36 -2.16 1.48
C SER A 684 -8.56 -1.96 0.18
N LYS A 685 -7.25 -2.24 0.21
CA LYS A 685 -6.37 -2.21 -0.97
C LYS A 685 -6.82 -3.18 -2.07
N ARG A 686 -7.49 -4.27 -1.70
CA ARG A 686 -8.02 -5.28 -2.63
C ARG A 686 -9.47 -5.02 -3.03
N GLY A 687 -9.97 -3.81 -2.76
CA GLY A 687 -11.32 -3.40 -3.13
C GLY A 687 -12.40 -3.85 -2.16
N TYR A 688 -12.03 -4.39 -0.98
CA TYR A 688 -13.01 -4.79 0.01
C TYR A 688 -13.38 -3.64 0.96
N ALA A 689 -14.67 -3.33 1.07
CA ALA A 689 -15.19 -2.47 2.11
C ALA A 689 -15.30 -3.26 3.43
N VAL A 690 -14.48 -2.88 4.41
CA VAL A 690 -14.43 -3.56 5.72
C VAL A 690 -15.43 -2.95 6.70
N HIS A 691 -16.36 -3.77 7.18
CA HIS A 691 -17.36 -3.41 8.20
C HIS A 691 -17.00 -4.09 9.52
N VAL A 692 -16.49 -3.32 10.48
CA VAL A 692 -16.15 -3.85 11.80
C VAL A 692 -17.35 -3.75 12.75
N VAL A 693 -17.82 -4.91 13.22
CA VAL A 693 -18.95 -5.05 14.15
C VAL A 693 -18.45 -5.71 15.44
N PRO A 694 -18.29 -4.99 16.56
CA PRO A 694 -17.78 -5.59 17.79
C PRO A 694 -18.66 -6.75 18.32
N LEU A 695 -18.05 -7.92 18.54
CA LEU A 695 -18.72 -9.17 18.97
C LEU A 695 -18.12 -9.76 20.27
N GLU A 696 -17.74 -8.90 21.21
CA GLU A 696 -16.96 -9.24 22.42
C GLU A 696 -17.44 -10.49 23.19
N SER A 697 -18.75 -10.63 23.43
CA SER A 697 -19.29 -11.80 24.14
C SER A 697 -19.10 -13.11 23.38
N PHE A 698 -19.19 -13.06 22.04
CA PHE A 698 -19.01 -14.22 21.18
C PHE A 698 -17.53 -14.54 20.99
N ASN A 699 -16.68 -13.51 20.88
CA ASN A 699 -15.24 -13.70 20.78
C ASN A 699 -14.68 -14.45 22.01
N ARG A 700 -15.24 -14.17 23.21
CA ARG A 700 -14.90 -14.88 24.46
C ARG A 700 -15.27 -16.37 24.47
N SER A 701 -16.14 -16.84 23.58
CA SER A 701 -16.45 -18.27 23.43
C SER A 701 -15.80 -18.89 22.19
N GLY A 702 -14.97 -18.12 21.46
CA GLY A 702 -14.19 -18.58 20.32
C GLY A 702 -14.86 -18.40 18.96
N GLY A 703 -15.97 -17.66 18.86
CA GLY A 703 -16.72 -17.47 17.62
C GLY A 703 -16.95 -16.00 17.26
N SER A 704 -17.18 -15.73 15.98
CA SER A 704 -17.40 -14.37 15.46
C SER A 704 -18.37 -14.36 14.27
N ALA A 705 -18.27 -13.36 13.37
CA ALA A 705 -19.23 -13.09 12.31
C ALA A 705 -19.57 -14.31 11.45
N TYR A 706 -18.58 -15.13 11.08
CA TYR A 706 -18.83 -16.35 10.30
C TYR A 706 -19.52 -17.44 11.13
N CYS A 707 -19.11 -17.68 12.38
CA CYS A 707 -19.79 -18.66 13.24
C CYS A 707 -21.28 -18.35 13.47
N LEU A 708 -21.65 -17.07 13.41
CA LEU A 708 -23.02 -16.59 13.61
C LEU A 708 -23.84 -16.53 12.31
N THR A 709 -23.26 -16.92 11.17
CA THR A 709 -23.86 -16.71 9.84
C THR A 709 -23.68 -17.92 8.93
N LEU A 710 -24.73 -18.29 8.19
CA LEU A 710 -24.63 -19.28 7.10
C LEU A 710 -25.21 -18.75 5.80
N ARG A 711 -24.44 -18.92 4.71
CA ARG A 711 -24.89 -18.62 3.34
C ARG A 711 -25.84 -19.70 2.85
N LEU A 712 -27.02 -19.31 2.36
CA LEU A 712 -28.05 -20.20 1.81
C LEU A 712 -28.11 -20.15 0.27
N ASP A 713 -27.32 -19.29 -0.36
CA ASP A 713 -27.38 -18.91 -1.76
C ASP A 713 -26.19 -19.40 -2.60
N LEU A 714 -25.27 -20.17 -2.01
CA LEU A 714 -24.09 -20.65 -2.73
C LEU A 714 -24.46 -21.66 -3.83
N SER A 715 -23.80 -21.53 -4.99
CA SER A 715 -23.95 -22.46 -6.11
C SER A 715 -22.61 -22.86 -6.71
N SER A 716 -22.53 -24.11 -7.19
CA SER A 716 -21.41 -24.62 -7.98
C SER A 716 -21.64 -24.48 -9.49
N ARG A 717 -22.86 -24.12 -9.92
CA ARG A 717 -23.26 -24.02 -11.33
C ARG A 717 -22.83 -22.68 -11.93
N PRO A 718 -22.41 -22.65 -13.21
CA PRO A 718 -22.09 -21.39 -13.90
C PRO A 718 -23.36 -20.56 -14.14
N GLU A 719 -23.29 -19.25 -13.93
CA GLU A 719 -24.39 -18.31 -14.21
C GLU A 719 -24.73 -18.26 -15.71
N ALA A 720 -26.03 -18.16 -16.05
CA ALA A 720 -26.53 -18.18 -17.42
C ALA A 720 -26.50 -16.77 -18.09
N SER A 721 -25.50 -16.53 -18.93
CA SER A 721 -25.34 -15.57 -20.07
C SER A 721 -25.86 -14.11 -20.02
N ASP A 722 -24.94 -13.14 -20.17
CA ASP A 722 -25.01 -11.95 -21.07
C ASP A 722 -23.54 -11.51 -21.46
N PRO A 723 -23.21 -10.78 -22.57
CA PRO A 723 -22.16 -11.20 -23.50
C PRO A 723 -20.91 -10.28 -23.51
N ARG A 724 -19.71 -10.86 -23.37
CA ARG A 724 -18.46 -10.56 -24.14
C ARG A 724 -17.23 -11.24 -23.48
N PRO A 725 -16.14 -11.51 -24.23
CA PRO A 725 -15.57 -12.85 -24.32
C PRO A 725 -14.52 -13.19 -23.25
N LEU A 726 -14.69 -14.36 -22.63
CA LEU A 726 -13.62 -15.11 -21.97
C LEU A 726 -12.65 -15.67 -23.04
N ALA A 727 -11.57 -14.95 -23.31
CA ALA A 727 -10.49 -15.44 -24.16
C ALA A 727 -9.48 -16.27 -23.33
N ARG A 728 -9.66 -17.60 -23.30
CA ARG A 728 -8.56 -18.57 -23.13
C ARG A 728 -8.74 -19.71 -24.14
N ARG A 729 -7.89 -19.74 -25.17
CA ARG A 729 -7.55 -20.96 -25.94
C ARG A 729 -6.05 -21.16 -25.87
N GLY A 730 -5.64 -22.38 -25.52
CA GLY A 730 -4.24 -22.81 -25.58
C GLY A 730 -3.91 -24.00 -24.68
N ARG A 731 -4.56 -25.15 -24.87
CA ARG A 731 -3.96 -26.47 -24.55
C ARG A 731 -3.56 -27.13 -25.86
N PRO A 732 -2.39 -27.77 -25.94
CA PRO A 732 -2.18 -28.93 -26.80
C PRO A 732 -2.17 -30.21 -25.96
N GLN A 733 -2.92 -31.22 -26.41
CA GLN A 733 -2.74 -32.61 -26.01
C GLN A 733 -1.51 -33.20 -26.74
N LEU A 734 -0.84 -34.21 -26.17
CA LEU A 734 -0.82 -35.58 -26.70
C LEU A 734 -0.06 -36.57 -25.77
N LEU A 735 -0.74 -37.70 -25.53
CA LEU A 735 -0.31 -39.10 -25.45
C LEU A 735 0.69 -39.64 -24.41
N LYS A 736 0.22 -40.74 -23.79
CA LYS A 736 0.93 -41.80 -23.06
C LYS A 736 1.91 -42.58 -23.96
N ALA A 737 3.05 -43.02 -23.40
CA ALA A 737 3.57 -44.39 -23.47
C ALA A 737 4.86 -44.54 -22.61
N ALA A 738 4.96 -45.70 -21.95
CA ALA A 738 6.02 -46.24 -21.06
C ALA A 738 6.09 -45.67 -19.63
#